data_AF-A0A550CSY8-F1
#
_entry.id   AF-A0A550CSY8-F1
#
_cell.length_a   1.000
_cell.length_b   1.000
_cell.length_c   1.000
_cell.angle_alpha   90.00
_cell.angle_beta   90.00
_cell.angle_gamma   90.00
#
_symmetry.space_group_name_H-M   'P 1'
#
loop_
_entity.id
_entity.type
_entity.pdbx_description
1 polymer ?
#
loop_
_entity_poly.entity_id
_entity_poly.type
_entity_poly.pdbx_seq_one_letter_code
_entity_poly.pdbx_strand_id
1 'polypeptide(L)'
;MNGVRRFLGAAASPPPNDALNSGAAVAPLVPRSGPSWPPAADAGSRSPDSPPYNSSPQMNTAALFLRKDKQRAPPPDDDSPGSSARTSNVSSVMTSQTSATSSPSRPSMSLSKSTPVPPHEWKRSSTLLDLRDELLVSLLASEAAIDSRDFEILSSEEVEDLKKEEHVLASRLVAANKKVALETKIRDAAISLSKVNAAHRKVSKQTEEQVGAANRRVDTAQKELWRVSERANHVHSRLLEHRAGVLSLSVRSLEKKVTPPLPNMIDAAGHDSGYDTPMSPISVSTSSARTRTAARFDGAHLFAGHADAVTPKRKAPPGSADEIEALERKLKAATDALAAAGKKQAETARELSMMRLEKDTVEFELQSATETIASLEQELPKVEDEIQGFTRERQHWDEERVQWQAKLREADERAQDADARLRDTEDRLADSDDRLQDADDRLRDAEDRLRDAEDRLRESERRMQDAEDGLRGQGESESAEVARLRQDLQAERERLNLGIDTVRALIEGHGIKLGVSARGGESLERYLDALGIHLEGVAASADSAARERQEWDATRRRLEEDVRAGFDKREGLVREVEEARREREEARRDVRDLENRIKELEVRTPQTPAMSPLPLVQLPPVPEGPVEYVGEAAHFAEVLQPLWAIMPNPRARAARFASRNGSPRHFRTASNVNGGASAPVASLSELDVRSLKTLYDPSPSRSPNLNANDQFTVEAFAQRVQDIISDDRALIERLVRFAKAHELLKKNAERAQKLAQEGSTALETYQKQVQLLEERNRELNGRLAGMSEEVQYLQDVADRITQEKAEIEMQAAEQAQTMDQLTETNNTLSAKTLSLAEEVVAAPEGVKRQLDDARRNLQAVQLQLQDVQKSHADTVSRLSTLEKELQETQAARKAAEEDRDELERVRNGEQMQKALLLDELNDLQMANGQLREQLRAKK
;
A
#
# COMPACT_ATOMS: atom_id res chain seq x y z
N MET A 1 -44.91 -23.81 33.75
CA MET A 1 -43.48 -23.74 34.11
C MET A 1 -43.00 -22.37 33.65
N ASN A 2 -43.11 -21.30 34.45
CA ASN A 2 -42.43 -21.02 35.74
C ASN A 2 -40.95 -20.69 35.48
N GLY A 3 -40.40 -19.49 35.69
CA GLY A 3 -40.97 -18.17 36.05
C GLY A 3 -40.12 -17.05 35.39
N VAL A 4 -40.47 -15.76 35.30
CA VAL A 4 -41.26 -14.83 36.14
C VAL A 4 -40.49 -14.22 37.34
N ARG A 5 -39.69 -13.17 37.06
CA ARG A 5 -39.71 -11.80 37.65
C ARG A 5 -38.58 -10.97 36.99
N ARG A 6 -38.75 -9.74 36.45
CA ARG A 6 -39.52 -8.50 36.79
C ARG A 6 -38.78 -7.53 37.72
N PHE A 7 -38.92 -6.23 37.40
CA PHE A 7 -39.19 -5.01 38.23
C PHE A 7 -38.55 -3.81 37.48
N LEU A 8 -39.15 -2.64 37.17
CA LEU A 8 -40.52 -2.06 37.12
C LEU A 8 -40.55 -1.13 35.85
N GLY A 9 -41.62 -0.48 35.34
CA GLY A 9 -42.92 -0.02 35.87
C GLY A 9 -42.84 1.46 36.34
N ALA A 10 -43.75 2.40 36.03
CA ALA A 10 -44.94 2.42 35.16
C ALA A 10 -45.31 3.88 34.77
N ALA A 11 -46.40 4.11 34.01
CA ALA A 11 -46.72 5.37 33.31
C ALA A 11 -47.36 6.51 34.14
N ALA A 12 -47.17 7.77 33.70
CA ALA A 12 -48.06 8.93 33.93
C ALA A 12 -47.81 10.09 32.94
N SER A 13 -48.79 11.00 32.79
CA SER A 13 -48.77 12.29 32.04
C SER A 13 -49.89 13.19 32.62
N PRO A 14 -50.06 14.51 32.32
CA PRO A 14 -49.39 15.36 31.32
C PRO A 14 -48.83 16.71 31.91
N PRO A 15 -49.06 17.97 31.45
CA PRO A 15 -47.99 19.00 31.33
C PRO A 15 -48.25 20.28 32.18
N PRO A 16 -47.54 21.44 32.00
CA PRO A 16 -47.69 22.35 30.84
C PRO A 16 -46.40 23.08 30.34
N ASN A 17 -46.49 23.71 29.14
CA ASN A 17 -45.96 25.01 28.64
C ASN A 17 -44.59 25.59 29.12
N ASP A 18 -43.78 26.33 28.35
CA ASP A 18 -43.79 26.91 26.96
C ASP A 18 -42.36 27.49 26.67
N ALA A 19 -41.91 28.01 25.51
CA ALA A 19 -42.23 27.93 24.07
C ALA A 19 -41.17 28.76 23.27
N LEU A 20 -41.55 29.43 22.16
CA LEU A 20 -40.81 30.43 21.33
C LEU A 20 -39.71 29.91 20.36
N ASN A 21 -39.59 30.38 19.09
CA ASN A 21 -40.58 31.02 18.20
C ASN A 21 -40.18 30.92 16.68
N SER A 22 -41.11 31.29 15.78
CA SER A 22 -41.02 31.51 14.31
C SER A 22 -39.70 32.10 13.74
N GLY A 23 -39.24 31.86 12.49
CA GLY A 23 -39.81 31.20 11.29
C GLY A 23 -40.45 32.18 10.27
N ALA A 24 -40.42 32.01 8.93
CA ALA A 24 -39.74 31.07 8.01
C ALA A 24 -39.89 31.55 6.52
N ALA A 25 -39.47 30.74 5.52
CA ALA A 25 -39.60 30.94 4.04
C ALA A 25 -38.64 32.02 3.41
N VAL A 26 -38.54 32.32 2.09
CA VAL A 26 -39.41 32.13 0.89
C VAL A 26 -38.59 31.92 -0.44
N ALA A 27 -39.24 31.93 -1.62
CA ALA A 27 -38.67 31.83 -3.00
C ALA A 27 -39.46 32.80 -3.97
N PRO A 28 -39.31 32.92 -5.34
CA PRO A 28 -39.01 31.85 -6.34
C PRO A 28 -38.27 32.18 -7.70
N LEU A 29 -37.78 31.12 -8.37
CA LEU A 29 -37.82 30.78 -9.84
C LEU A 29 -37.40 31.73 -11.01
N VAL A 30 -36.35 31.32 -11.76
CA VAL A 30 -36.33 30.89 -13.23
C VAL A 30 -37.04 31.78 -14.29
N PRO A 31 -36.38 32.26 -15.39
CA PRO A 31 -36.21 31.45 -16.62
C PRO A 31 -34.96 31.70 -17.54
N ARG A 32 -35.01 31.20 -18.79
CA ARG A 32 -33.91 30.80 -19.68
C ARG A 32 -33.66 31.73 -20.89
N SER A 33 -32.44 31.63 -21.46
CA SER A 33 -32.09 31.63 -22.91
C SER A 33 -32.37 32.82 -23.86
N GLY A 34 -31.36 33.21 -24.65
CA GLY A 34 -31.53 33.85 -25.98
C GLY A 34 -30.60 35.05 -26.28
N PRO A 35 -29.82 35.08 -27.39
CA PRO A 35 -28.88 36.17 -27.70
C PRO A 35 -29.24 37.03 -28.94
N SER A 36 -28.98 38.35 -28.89
CA SER A 36 -28.94 39.23 -30.09
C SER A 36 -28.26 40.59 -29.87
N TRP A 37 -27.30 40.93 -30.74
CA TRP A 37 -26.94 42.30 -31.19
C TRP A 37 -28.11 42.89 -32.07
N PRO A 38 -28.16 44.15 -32.63
CA PRO A 38 -27.05 45.04 -33.03
C PRO A 38 -27.23 46.59 -32.74
N PRO A 39 -27.32 47.59 -33.68
CA PRO A 39 -26.28 48.64 -33.78
C PRO A 39 -26.73 50.13 -34.04
N ALA A 40 -25.75 51.04 -34.12
CA ALA A 40 -25.70 52.27 -34.95
C ALA A 40 -24.21 52.62 -35.22
N ALA A 41 -23.69 53.00 -36.40
CA ALA A 41 -24.06 54.08 -37.36
C ALA A 41 -23.75 55.48 -36.77
N ASP A 42 -23.00 56.41 -37.39
CA ASP A 42 -22.53 56.66 -38.77
C ASP A 42 -21.22 57.52 -38.75
N ALA A 43 -20.53 57.93 -39.83
CA ALA A 43 -20.23 57.36 -41.16
C ALA A 43 -19.15 58.19 -41.89
N GLY A 44 -18.31 57.52 -42.71
CA GLY A 44 -17.44 58.10 -43.75
C GLY A 44 -16.19 58.91 -43.31
N SER A 45 -15.16 59.12 -44.15
CA SER A 45 -14.68 58.37 -45.33
C SER A 45 -13.39 59.01 -45.87
N ARG A 46 -12.52 58.21 -46.53
CA ARG A 46 -11.57 58.60 -47.60
C ARG A 46 -10.17 59.14 -47.20
N SER A 47 -9.14 58.35 -47.51
CA SER A 47 -7.70 58.66 -47.63
C SER A 47 -7.38 59.40 -48.97
N PRO A 48 -6.12 59.78 -49.37
CA PRO A 48 -4.79 59.28 -48.94
C PRO A 48 -3.65 60.36 -48.78
N ASP A 49 -2.39 59.89 -48.83
CA ASP A 49 -1.09 60.60 -49.02
C ASP A 49 -0.38 61.29 -47.82
N SER A 50 0.88 61.71 -48.01
CA SER A 50 1.97 61.76 -46.97
C SER A 50 3.03 62.87 -47.25
N PRO A 51 4.10 63.11 -46.43
CA PRO A 51 4.49 62.54 -45.11
C PRO A 51 4.40 63.57 -43.92
N PRO A 52 5.43 64.26 -43.33
CA PRO A 52 6.86 64.49 -43.67
C PRO A 52 7.93 64.24 -42.54
N TYR A 53 9.17 64.65 -42.84
CA TYR A 53 10.41 64.95 -42.07
C TYR A 53 10.36 65.41 -40.57
N ASN A 54 11.42 65.27 -39.74
CA ASN A 54 12.80 64.74 -39.92
C ASN A 54 13.47 64.31 -38.58
N SER A 55 14.24 63.20 -38.54
CA SER A 55 15.68 63.14 -38.15
C SER A 55 16.18 61.70 -37.94
N SER A 56 17.35 61.39 -38.54
CA SER A 56 18.03 60.08 -38.65
C SER A 56 19.45 60.19 -38.00
N PRO A 57 20.39 59.20 -38.00
CA PRO A 57 20.46 57.98 -38.80
C PRO A 57 21.00 56.67 -38.15
N GLN A 58 21.10 55.63 -38.98
CA GLN A 58 21.56 54.26 -38.70
C GLN A 58 23.06 54.06 -38.98
N MET A 59 23.59 52.86 -38.65
CA MET A 59 24.62 52.16 -39.45
C MET A 59 24.41 50.63 -39.39
N ASN A 60 24.98 49.87 -40.34
CA ASN A 60 24.51 48.54 -40.75
C ASN A 60 25.47 47.34 -40.53
N THR A 61 24.96 46.14 -40.83
CA THR A 61 25.50 44.78 -40.63
C THR A 61 26.51 44.28 -41.70
N ALA A 62 27.55 43.53 -41.27
CA ALA A 62 28.18 42.33 -41.91
C ALA A 62 29.45 41.93 -41.10
N ALA A 63 29.89 40.69 -40.82
CA ALA A 63 29.67 39.29 -41.29
C ALA A 63 30.83 38.69 -42.16
N LEU A 64 31.04 37.36 -42.04
CA LEU A 64 31.90 36.42 -42.83
C LEU A 64 33.38 36.07 -42.39
N PHE A 65 33.49 34.98 -41.61
CA PHE A 65 34.26 33.72 -41.86
C PHE A 65 35.82 33.54 -41.93
N LEU A 66 36.27 32.57 -41.08
CA LEU A 66 37.07 31.34 -41.38
C LEU A 66 38.62 31.24 -41.41
N ARG A 67 39.07 30.09 -40.82
CA ARG A 67 40.37 29.38 -40.76
C ARG A 67 41.32 29.83 -39.62
N LYS A 68 41.76 28.98 -38.66
CA LYS A 68 42.08 27.53 -38.55
C LYS A 68 43.51 27.16 -38.98
N ASP A 69 44.36 26.85 -37.99
CA ASP A 69 45.29 25.71 -38.07
C ASP A 69 45.65 25.12 -36.67
N LYS A 70 46.59 24.17 -36.59
CA LYS A 70 46.64 23.11 -35.54
C LYS A 70 48.07 22.68 -35.14
N GLN A 71 48.37 22.49 -33.83
CA GLN A 71 49.09 21.31 -33.24
C GLN A 71 49.64 21.45 -31.77
N ARG A 72 49.54 20.33 -31.02
CA ARG A 72 50.48 19.77 -29.98
C ARG A 72 50.50 20.29 -28.51
N ALA A 73 50.87 19.37 -27.61
CA ALA A 73 51.06 19.42 -26.13
C ALA A 73 52.26 18.46 -25.76
N PRO A 74 52.66 18.11 -24.50
CA PRO A 74 52.20 18.38 -23.11
C PRO A 74 53.39 18.96 -22.25
N PRO A 75 53.60 18.71 -20.91
CA PRO A 75 52.77 18.23 -19.77
C PRO A 75 52.73 19.25 -18.58
N PRO A 76 52.41 18.84 -17.33
CA PRO A 76 53.46 18.69 -16.31
C PRO A 76 53.27 17.57 -15.25
N ASP A 77 54.38 16.86 -14.99
CA ASP A 77 55.07 16.50 -13.71
C ASP A 77 54.33 16.08 -12.41
N ASP A 78 55.03 15.21 -11.67
CA ASP A 78 54.68 14.50 -10.42
C ASP A 78 55.95 14.43 -9.53
N ASP A 79 55.85 14.49 -8.19
CA ASP A 79 57.01 14.71 -7.31
C ASP A 79 56.96 13.97 -5.95
N SER A 80 58.06 13.32 -5.56
CA SER A 80 58.24 12.43 -4.37
C SER A 80 59.72 11.99 -4.25
N PRO A 81 60.21 11.40 -3.13
CA PRO A 81 59.59 11.02 -1.85
C PRO A 81 60.05 11.95 -0.68
N GLY A 82 59.83 11.72 0.63
CA GLY A 82 59.26 10.60 1.39
C GLY A 82 60.32 9.79 2.18
N SER A 83 60.03 9.39 3.43
CA SER A 83 60.91 8.58 4.30
C SER A 83 60.08 7.75 5.32
N SER A 84 60.71 6.83 6.08
CA SER A 84 60.04 5.72 6.76
C SER A 84 60.04 5.75 8.31
N ALA A 85 58.96 5.15 8.85
CA ALA A 85 58.92 4.27 10.03
C ALA A 85 58.58 4.80 11.45
N ARG A 86 57.86 3.90 12.18
CA ARG A 86 57.85 3.61 13.64
C ARG A 86 56.84 4.27 14.62
N THR A 87 55.85 3.43 14.99
CA THR A 87 55.44 3.02 16.37
C THR A 87 54.58 3.90 17.29
N SER A 88 53.83 3.22 18.17
CA SER A 88 52.88 3.72 19.21
C SER A 88 51.51 4.10 18.63
N ASN A 89 50.35 3.63 19.13
CA ASN A 89 49.77 3.73 20.49
C ASN A 89 49.56 5.21 20.89
N VAL A 90 48.40 5.66 21.38
CA VAL A 90 47.42 4.97 22.26
C VAL A 90 45.94 5.30 21.88
N SER A 91 45.00 4.70 22.62
CA SER A 91 43.54 4.90 22.73
C SER A 91 43.04 6.37 22.73
N SER A 92 41.74 6.71 22.61
CA SER A 92 40.58 6.08 23.28
C SER A 92 39.17 6.56 22.85
N VAL A 93 38.16 5.65 22.95
CA VAL A 93 36.74 5.87 23.36
C VAL A 93 35.85 6.73 22.43
N MET A 94 34.56 6.47 22.13
CA MET A 94 33.49 5.59 22.67
C MET A 94 32.82 4.78 21.49
N THR A 95 31.85 3.83 21.50
CA THR A 95 30.77 3.32 22.40
C THR A 95 29.57 4.30 22.63
N SER A 96 28.33 3.93 22.99
CA SER A 96 27.54 2.67 23.03
C SER A 96 26.05 2.99 23.37
N GLN A 97 24.99 2.22 23.08
CA GLN A 97 24.59 1.22 22.05
C GLN A 97 23.17 0.64 22.40
N THR A 98 22.56 -0.19 21.54
CA THR A 98 21.45 -1.19 21.82
C THR A 98 20.04 -0.68 22.29
N SER A 99 18.89 -1.40 22.16
CA SER A 99 18.43 -2.45 21.21
C SER A 99 16.95 -2.94 21.43
N ALA A 100 16.23 -3.25 20.34
CA ALA A 100 15.29 -4.39 20.14
C ALA A 100 13.87 -4.49 20.79
N THR A 101 13.08 -5.47 20.29
CA THR A 101 11.68 -5.92 20.61
C THR A 101 10.52 -5.05 20.07
N SER A 102 9.35 -5.57 19.60
CA SER A 102 8.91 -6.92 19.16
C SER A 102 7.57 -6.85 18.36
N SER A 103 7.23 -7.85 17.52
CA SER A 103 6.05 -7.85 16.59
C SER A 103 4.81 -8.63 17.08
N PRO A 104 3.62 -8.41 16.46
CA PRO A 104 3.00 -9.38 15.50
C PRO A 104 2.39 -8.68 14.24
N SER A 105 2.35 -9.22 13.01
CA SER A 105 1.60 -10.38 12.43
C SER A 105 0.07 -10.26 12.55
N ARG A 106 -0.81 -10.49 11.54
CA ARG A 106 -0.79 -10.92 10.10
C ARG A 106 -2.26 -10.81 9.55
N PRO A 107 -2.68 -11.22 8.32
CA PRO A 107 -2.07 -11.20 6.97
C PRO A 107 -3.01 -10.76 5.79
N SER A 108 -2.46 -10.41 4.63
CA SER A 108 -3.04 -10.63 3.28
C SER A 108 -1.88 -10.80 2.28
N MET A 109 -1.77 -11.85 1.45
CA MET A 109 -2.63 -12.35 0.36
C MET A 109 -2.59 -11.49 -0.92
N SER A 110 -1.57 -11.72 -1.75
CA SER A 110 -1.53 -11.35 -3.17
C SER A 110 -0.74 -12.42 -3.98
N LEU A 111 -0.99 -12.50 -5.28
CA LEU A 111 -0.66 -13.70 -6.08
C LEU A 111 0.80 -13.72 -6.58
N SER A 112 1.54 -14.79 -6.27
CA SER A 112 2.85 -15.08 -6.85
C SER A 112 2.72 -15.89 -8.15
N LYS A 113 3.14 -15.32 -9.29
CA LYS A 113 3.17 -16.01 -10.59
C LYS A 113 4.57 -16.58 -10.89
N SER A 114 4.67 -17.90 -10.97
CA SER A 114 5.92 -18.63 -11.25
C SER A 114 6.27 -18.67 -12.74
N THR A 115 7.51 -18.32 -13.09
CA THR A 115 8.15 -18.56 -14.41
C THR A 115 9.70 -18.57 -14.22
N PRO A 116 10.52 -19.14 -15.13
CA PRO A 116 11.59 -20.04 -14.68
C PRO A 116 13.01 -19.48 -14.75
N VAL A 117 13.91 -20.08 -13.95
CA VAL A 117 15.35 -19.79 -13.91
C VAL A 117 16.12 -20.88 -14.67
N PRO A 118 17.05 -20.53 -15.59
CA PRO A 118 17.90 -21.51 -16.29
C PRO A 118 18.96 -22.13 -15.37
N PRO A 119 19.53 -23.30 -15.70
CA PRO A 119 20.25 -24.14 -14.74
C PRO A 119 21.57 -23.53 -14.28
N HIS A 120 21.78 -23.52 -12.97
CA HIS A 120 23.03 -23.08 -12.33
C HIS A 120 23.88 -24.30 -11.93
N GLU A 121 25.18 -24.23 -12.20
CA GLU A 121 26.14 -25.28 -11.81
C GLU A 121 26.15 -25.50 -10.28
N TRP A 122 26.24 -26.76 -9.85
CA TRP A 122 26.12 -27.15 -8.44
C TRP A 122 27.33 -26.74 -7.59
N LYS A 123 27.32 -25.49 -7.10
CA LYS A 123 28.10 -25.12 -5.91
C LYS A 123 27.63 -25.96 -4.72
N ARG A 124 28.50 -26.83 -4.21
CA ARG A 124 28.25 -27.59 -2.97
C ARG A 124 28.21 -26.64 -1.77
N SER A 125 27.02 -26.31 -1.31
CA SER A 125 26.80 -25.68 0.00
C SER A 125 26.98 -26.72 1.11
N SER A 126 28.23 -27.08 1.42
CA SER A 126 28.57 -28.12 2.40
C SER A 126 29.48 -27.60 3.51
N THR A 127 28.90 -26.80 4.40
CA THR A 127 29.47 -26.43 5.71
C THR A 127 28.35 -26.52 6.74
N LEU A 128 28.44 -27.50 7.65
CA LEU A 128 27.37 -27.91 8.58
C LEU A 128 26.09 -28.38 7.86
N LEU A 129 26.07 -29.67 7.48
CA LEU A 129 24.83 -30.43 7.55
C LEU A 129 24.58 -30.75 9.03
N ASP A 130 23.40 -30.44 9.54
CA ASP A 130 22.93 -31.05 10.79
C ASP A 130 22.50 -32.50 10.49
N LEU A 131 22.66 -33.42 11.43
CA LEU A 131 22.33 -34.85 11.22
C LEU A 131 20.85 -35.05 10.88
N ARG A 132 20.00 -34.12 11.32
CA ARG A 132 18.58 -34.04 10.97
C ARG A 132 18.35 -33.75 9.48
N ASP A 133 19.17 -32.90 8.88
CA ASP A 133 19.03 -32.49 7.48
C ASP A 133 19.60 -33.56 6.54
N GLU A 134 20.64 -34.28 6.95
CA GLU A 134 21.14 -35.46 6.21
C GLU A 134 20.07 -36.58 6.18
N LEU A 135 19.40 -36.84 7.31
CA LEU A 135 18.26 -37.77 7.36
C LEU A 135 17.06 -37.28 6.54
N LEU A 136 16.75 -35.97 6.55
CA LEU A 136 15.67 -35.39 5.75
C LEU A 136 15.97 -35.45 4.24
N VAL A 137 17.20 -35.16 3.83
CA VAL A 137 17.64 -35.29 2.43
C VAL A 137 17.64 -36.76 2.01
N SER A 138 18.03 -37.69 2.89
CA SER A 138 17.92 -39.13 2.63
C SER A 138 16.46 -39.58 2.50
N LEU A 139 15.55 -39.04 3.33
CA LEU A 139 14.12 -39.32 3.23
C LEU A 139 13.57 -38.83 1.89
N LEU A 140 13.76 -37.55 1.57
CA LEU A 140 13.29 -36.94 0.31
C LEU A 140 13.92 -37.59 -0.93
N ALA A 141 15.17 -38.05 -0.85
CA ALA A 141 15.79 -38.82 -1.93
C ALA A 141 15.17 -40.22 -2.07
N SER A 142 14.80 -40.88 -0.96
CA SER A 142 14.10 -42.17 -1.00
C SER A 142 12.66 -42.04 -1.50
N GLU A 143 11.97 -40.96 -1.11
CA GLU A 143 10.62 -40.60 -1.57
C GLU A 143 10.64 -40.30 -3.07
N ALA A 144 11.54 -39.41 -3.54
CA ALA A 144 11.72 -39.17 -4.97
C ALA A 144 12.16 -40.43 -5.75
N ALA A 145 12.90 -41.36 -5.15
CA ALA A 145 13.25 -42.66 -5.73
C ALA A 145 12.12 -43.71 -5.67
N ILE A 146 11.06 -43.46 -4.89
CA ILE A 146 9.80 -44.20 -4.90
C ILE A 146 8.86 -43.60 -5.96
N ASP A 147 8.67 -42.29 -5.99
CA ASP A 147 7.81 -41.59 -6.97
C ASP A 147 8.28 -41.83 -8.41
N SER A 148 9.60 -41.82 -8.62
CA SER A 148 10.21 -42.19 -9.90
C SER A 148 10.27 -43.71 -10.16
N ARG A 149 9.40 -44.51 -9.54
CA ARG A 149 9.14 -45.90 -9.97
C ARG A 149 8.41 -45.96 -11.30
N ASP A 150 7.44 -45.08 -11.49
CA ASP A 150 6.41 -45.27 -12.52
C ASP A 150 6.65 -44.39 -13.77
N PHE A 151 7.78 -43.69 -13.83
CA PHE A 151 8.21 -42.93 -15.01
C PHE A 151 8.78 -43.84 -16.11
N GLU A 152 8.29 -43.62 -17.33
CA GLU A 152 8.65 -44.37 -18.53
C GLU A 152 10.13 -44.16 -18.93
N ILE A 153 10.89 -45.26 -19.02
CA ILE A 153 12.26 -45.23 -19.55
C ILE A 153 12.21 -45.38 -21.07
N LEU A 154 12.01 -44.23 -21.72
CA LEU A 154 12.07 -44.04 -23.18
C LEU A 154 13.37 -44.58 -23.79
N SER A 155 13.32 -44.99 -25.06
CA SER A 155 14.49 -45.44 -25.82
C SER A 155 15.47 -44.32 -26.15
N SER A 156 16.69 -44.67 -26.53
CA SER A 156 17.71 -43.69 -26.93
C SER A 156 17.31 -42.86 -28.16
N GLU A 157 16.54 -43.44 -29.08
CA GLU A 157 16.07 -42.75 -30.30
C GLU A 157 14.99 -41.72 -29.97
N GLU A 158 13.98 -42.10 -29.18
CA GLU A 158 12.93 -41.19 -28.69
C GLU A 158 13.52 -40.06 -27.84
N VAL A 159 14.51 -40.35 -27.00
CA VAL A 159 15.20 -39.36 -26.17
C VAL A 159 16.08 -38.41 -27.01
N GLU A 160 16.57 -38.83 -28.17
CA GLU A 160 17.21 -37.93 -29.12
C GLU A 160 16.20 -37.10 -29.92
N ASP A 161 15.07 -37.66 -30.33
CA ASP A 161 14.02 -36.93 -31.04
C ASP A 161 13.31 -35.91 -30.15
N LEU A 162 13.05 -36.23 -28.88
CA LEU A 162 12.57 -35.25 -27.90
C LEU A 162 13.57 -34.12 -27.65
N LYS A 163 14.89 -34.37 -27.72
CA LYS A 163 15.91 -33.29 -27.65
C LYS A 163 15.95 -32.44 -28.92
N LYS A 164 15.79 -33.05 -30.10
CA LYS A 164 15.67 -32.33 -31.38
C LYS A 164 14.42 -31.44 -31.35
N GLU A 165 13.30 -31.97 -30.84
CA GLU A 165 12.07 -31.21 -30.65
C GLU A 165 12.22 -30.12 -29.57
N GLU A 166 12.83 -30.39 -28.41
CA GLU A 166 13.13 -29.38 -27.38
C GLU A 166 13.90 -28.19 -27.97
N HIS A 167 14.92 -28.45 -28.79
CA HIS A 167 15.70 -27.41 -29.46
C HIS A 167 14.87 -26.61 -30.49
N VAL A 168 14.08 -27.30 -31.32
CA VAL A 168 13.19 -26.65 -32.30
C VAL A 168 12.12 -25.81 -31.59
N LEU A 169 11.49 -26.33 -30.54
CA LEU A 169 10.49 -25.62 -29.75
C LEU A 169 11.09 -24.43 -29.01
N ALA A 170 12.30 -24.54 -28.44
CA ALA A 170 13.00 -23.40 -27.83
C ALA A 170 13.25 -22.28 -28.86
N SER A 171 13.72 -22.62 -30.07
CA SER A 171 13.90 -21.63 -31.15
C SER A 171 12.57 -20.98 -31.57
N ARG A 172 11.49 -21.77 -31.63
CA ARG A 172 10.14 -21.33 -31.96
C ARG A 172 9.52 -20.46 -30.86
N LEU A 173 9.82 -20.72 -29.59
CA LEU A 173 9.37 -19.94 -28.44
C LEU A 173 10.05 -18.56 -28.43
N VAL A 174 11.35 -18.49 -28.73
CA VAL A 174 12.07 -17.22 -28.96
C VAL A 174 11.47 -16.44 -30.14
N ALA A 175 11.12 -17.12 -31.23
CA ALA A 175 10.46 -16.49 -32.38
C ALA A 175 9.03 -15.99 -32.05
N ALA A 176 8.24 -16.78 -31.31
CA ALA A 176 6.89 -16.44 -30.89
C ALA A 176 6.89 -15.25 -29.91
N ASN A 177 7.81 -15.21 -28.94
CA ASN A 177 8.01 -14.05 -28.06
C ASN A 177 8.33 -12.78 -28.86
N LYS A 178 9.21 -12.87 -29.87
CA LYS A 178 9.52 -11.75 -30.77
C LYS A 178 8.29 -11.33 -31.58
N LYS A 179 7.49 -12.27 -32.10
CA LYS A 179 6.22 -12.00 -32.81
C LYS A 179 5.21 -11.28 -31.91
N VAL A 180 4.96 -11.79 -30.70
CA VAL A 180 4.06 -11.14 -29.72
C VAL A 180 4.55 -9.72 -29.39
N ALA A 181 5.85 -9.52 -29.14
CA ALA A 181 6.40 -8.20 -28.84
C ALA A 181 6.27 -7.21 -30.00
N LEU A 182 6.38 -7.68 -31.26
CA LEU A 182 6.19 -6.85 -32.45
C LEU A 182 4.71 -6.49 -32.68
N GLU A 183 3.80 -7.47 -32.67
CA GLU A 183 2.35 -7.23 -32.82
C GLU A 183 1.81 -6.36 -31.67
N THR A 184 2.35 -6.51 -30.45
CA THR A 184 2.02 -5.64 -29.30
C THR A 184 2.39 -4.18 -29.60
N LYS A 185 3.61 -3.91 -30.09
CA LYS A 185 4.03 -2.56 -30.49
C LYS A 185 3.22 -2.00 -31.67
N ILE A 186 2.82 -2.85 -32.61
CA ILE A 186 1.94 -2.45 -33.73
C ILE A 186 0.55 -2.06 -33.21
N ARG A 187 -0.01 -2.82 -32.25
CA ARG A 187 -1.26 -2.50 -31.56
C ARG A 187 -1.18 -1.17 -30.81
N ASP A 188 -0.13 -0.92 -30.04
CA ASP A 188 0.04 0.35 -29.31
C ASP A 188 0.23 1.54 -30.27
N ALA A 189 0.98 1.36 -31.36
CA ALA A 189 1.09 2.36 -32.42
C ALA A 189 -0.27 2.64 -33.10
N ALA A 190 -1.06 1.60 -33.38
CA ALA A 190 -2.41 1.75 -33.94
C ALA A 190 -3.37 2.49 -32.98
N ILE A 191 -3.28 2.23 -31.67
CA ILE A 191 -4.04 2.94 -30.63
C ILE A 191 -3.62 4.41 -30.53
N SER A 192 -2.33 4.71 -30.67
CA SER A 192 -1.86 6.10 -30.76
C SER A 192 -2.41 6.80 -32.02
N LEU A 193 -2.36 6.13 -33.17
CA LEU A 193 -2.92 6.63 -34.42
C LEU A 193 -4.45 6.80 -34.38
N SER A 194 -5.20 5.94 -33.68
CA SER A 194 -6.65 6.12 -33.55
C SER A 194 -7.00 7.30 -32.63
N LYS A 195 -6.27 7.51 -31.54
CA LYS A 195 -6.39 8.70 -30.68
C LYS A 195 -6.14 9.99 -31.45
N VAL A 196 -5.06 10.05 -32.25
CA VAL A 196 -4.73 11.24 -33.08
C VAL A 196 -5.78 11.47 -34.17
N ASN A 197 -6.29 10.42 -34.81
CA ASN A 197 -7.26 10.54 -35.91
C ASN A 197 -8.73 10.66 -35.46
N ALA A 198 -9.02 10.66 -34.15
CA ALA A 198 -10.38 10.72 -33.61
C ALA A 198 -11.19 11.93 -34.13
N ALA A 199 -10.55 13.06 -34.39
CA ALA A 199 -11.18 14.26 -34.96
C ALA A 199 -11.70 14.07 -36.40
N HIS A 200 -11.13 13.13 -37.16
CA HIS A 200 -11.44 12.92 -38.58
C HIS A 200 -12.33 11.69 -38.78
N ARG A 201 -13.65 11.82 -38.62
CA ARG A 201 -14.65 10.71 -38.67
C ARG A 201 -14.40 9.58 -39.70
N LYS A 202 -13.94 9.90 -40.93
CA LYS A 202 -13.63 8.87 -41.96
C LYS A 202 -12.34 8.10 -41.66
N VAL A 203 -11.30 8.78 -41.20
CA VAL A 203 -9.99 8.18 -40.85
C VAL A 203 -10.08 7.48 -39.50
N SER A 204 -10.79 8.06 -38.53
CA SER A 204 -11.14 7.47 -37.23
C SER A 204 -11.69 6.04 -37.38
N LYS A 205 -12.72 5.85 -38.23
CA LYS A 205 -13.28 4.51 -38.47
C LYS A 205 -12.26 3.52 -39.08
N GLN A 206 -11.37 4.00 -39.95
CA GLN A 206 -10.32 3.15 -40.54
C GLN A 206 -9.21 2.80 -39.54
N THR A 207 -8.82 3.73 -38.66
CA THR A 207 -7.84 3.45 -37.60
C THR A 207 -8.42 2.59 -36.48
N GLU A 208 -9.71 2.72 -36.17
CA GLU A 208 -10.45 1.84 -35.27
C GLU A 208 -10.50 0.40 -35.81
N GLU A 209 -10.80 0.22 -37.10
CA GLU A 209 -10.73 -1.09 -37.77
C GLU A 209 -9.30 -1.67 -37.79
N GLN A 210 -8.27 -0.83 -37.96
CA GLN A 210 -6.87 -1.23 -37.85
C GLN A 210 -6.47 -1.63 -36.41
N VAL A 211 -6.97 -0.95 -35.37
CA VAL A 211 -6.80 -1.36 -33.97
C VAL A 211 -7.48 -2.70 -33.72
N GLY A 212 -8.71 -2.90 -34.21
CA GLY A 212 -9.41 -4.18 -34.14
C GLY A 212 -8.65 -5.32 -34.83
N ALA A 213 -8.03 -5.04 -35.98
CA ALA A 213 -7.17 -6.00 -36.67
C ALA A 213 -5.85 -6.29 -35.92
N ALA A 214 -5.22 -5.28 -35.31
CA ALA A 214 -4.01 -5.43 -34.52
C ALA A 214 -4.25 -6.22 -33.23
N ASN A 215 -5.37 -5.98 -32.52
CA ASN A 215 -5.79 -6.77 -31.37
C ASN A 215 -5.87 -8.26 -31.74
N ARG A 216 -6.58 -8.60 -32.82
CA ARG A 216 -6.71 -10.00 -33.30
C ARG A 216 -5.37 -10.65 -33.65
N ARG A 217 -4.36 -9.87 -34.08
CA ARG A 217 -2.99 -10.37 -34.33
C ARG A 217 -2.21 -10.61 -33.04
N VAL A 218 -2.38 -9.75 -32.04
CA VAL A 218 -1.84 -9.98 -30.69
C VAL A 218 -2.47 -11.24 -30.08
N ASP A 219 -3.80 -11.40 -30.14
CA ASP A 219 -4.51 -12.57 -29.61
C ASP A 219 -4.05 -13.88 -30.26
N THR A 220 -3.84 -13.88 -31.57
CA THR A 220 -3.37 -15.07 -32.31
C THR A 220 -1.89 -15.36 -32.04
N ALA A 221 -1.03 -14.34 -31.97
CA ALA A 221 0.37 -14.50 -31.58
C ALA A 221 0.51 -15.00 -30.13
N GLN A 222 -0.32 -14.54 -29.20
CA GLN A 222 -0.35 -15.02 -27.82
C GLN A 222 -0.83 -16.48 -27.74
N LYS A 223 -1.87 -16.85 -28.48
CA LYS A 223 -2.35 -18.24 -28.56
C LYS A 223 -1.32 -19.18 -29.21
N GLU A 224 -0.54 -18.71 -30.18
CA GLU A 224 0.61 -19.44 -30.72
C GLU A 224 1.72 -19.62 -29.68
N LEU A 225 2.11 -18.54 -28.98
CA LEU A 225 3.13 -18.58 -27.93
C LEU A 225 2.74 -19.55 -26.81
N TRP A 226 1.48 -19.52 -26.36
CA TRP A 226 0.97 -20.41 -25.32
C TRP A 226 1.11 -21.88 -25.72
N ARG A 227 0.58 -22.29 -26.88
CA ARG A 227 0.70 -23.67 -27.41
C ARG A 227 2.16 -24.13 -27.57
N VAL A 228 3.05 -23.23 -28.01
CA VAL A 228 4.48 -23.53 -28.16
C VAL A 228 5.14 -23.71 -26.80
N SER A 229 4.78 -22.91 -25.79
CA SER A 229 5.29 -23.07 -24.42
C SER A 229 4.75 -24.31 -23.72
N GLU A 230 3.47 -24.64 -23.92
CA GLU A 230 2.83 -25.86 -23.42
C GLU A 230 3.52 -27.12 -23.97
N ARG A 231 3.70 -27.19 -25.30
CA ARG A 231 4.39 -28.32 -25.94
C ARG A 231 5.87 -28.40 -25.55
N ALA A 232 6.56 -27.26 -25.38
CA ALA A 232 7.93 -27.23 -24.88
C ALA A 232 8.03 -27.77 -23.45
N ASN A 233 7.10 -27.37 -22.57
CA ASN A 233 7.04 -27.88 -21.21
C ASN A 233 6.75 -29.39 -21.18
N HIS A 234 5.83 -29.90 -22.00
CA HIS A 234 5.54 -31.35 -22.05
C HIS A 234 6.75 -32.19 -22.51
N VAL A 235 7.46 -31.73 -23.54
CA VAL A 235 8.70 -32.38 -24.02
C VAL A 235 9.79 -32.34 -22.93
N HIS A 236 9.93 -31.22 -22.23
CA HIS A 236 10.86 -31.09 -21.11
C HIS A 236 10.48 -32.01 -19.93
N SER A 237 9.19 -32.12 -19.59
CA SER A 237 8.70 -33.05 -18.56
C SER A 237 9.02 -34.50 -18.91
N ARG A 238 8.69 -34.98 -20.12
CA ARG A 238 9.07 -36.35 -20.55
C ARG A 238 10.58 -36.59 -20.49
N LEU A 239 11.40 -35.60 -20.85
CA LEU A 239 12.85 -35.68 -20.73
C LEU A 239 13.34 -35.70 -19.26
N LEU A 240 12.62 -35.09 -18.32
CA LEU A 240 12.90 -35.16 -16.88
C LEU A 240 12.39 -36.48 -16.26
N GLU A 241 11.21 -36.96 -16.65
CA GLU A 241 10.61 -38.24 -16.25
C GLU A 241 11.54 -39.40 -16.62
N HIS A 242 11.99 -39.48 -17.88
CA HIS A 242 13.00 -40.46 -18.30
C HIS A 242 14.31 -40.33 -17.51
N ARG A 243 14.81 -39.10 -17.26
CA ARG A 243 16.03 -38.91 -16.45
C ARG A 243 15.84 -39.42 -15.02
N ALA A 244 14.68 -39.18 -14.41
CA ALA A 244 14.34 -39.64 -13.08
C ALA A 244 14.16 -41.16 -13.02
N GLY A 245 13.49 -41.78 -14.00
CA GLY A 245 13.35 -43.24 -14.12
C GLY A 245 14.70 -43.94 -14.31
N VAL A 246 15.59 -43.41 -15.16
CA VAL A 246 16.97 -43.93 -15.31
C VAL A 246 17.78 -43.80 -14.02
N LEU A 247 17.66 -42.65 -13.32
CA LEU A 247 18.33 -42.46 -12.03
C LEU A 247 17.78 -43.43 -10.97
N SER A 248 16.47 -43.62 -10.87
CA SER A 248 15.83 -44.52 -9.89
C SER A 248 16.17 -45.99 -10.16
N LEU A 249 16.23 -46.40 -11.42
CA LEU A 249 16.74 -47.71 -11.84
C LEU A 249 18.23 -47.88 -11.45
N SER A 250 19.05 -46.83 -11.61
CA SER A 250 20.46 -46.86 -11.22
C SER A 250 20.66 -46.97 -9.70
N VAL A 251 19.84 -46.26 -8.91
CA VAL A 251 19.85 -46.33 -7.44
C VAL A 251 19.44 -47.73 -6.98
N ARG A 252 18.33 -48.29 -7.49
CA ARG A 252 17.91 -49.68 -7.17
C ARG A 252 18.93 -50.72 -7.64
N SER A 253 19.66 -50.46 -8.73
CA SER A 253 20.77 -51.31 -9.19
C SER A 253 21.98 -51.25 -8.25
N LEU A 254 22.22 -50.12 -7.58
CA LEU A 254 23.24 -49.97 -6.55
C LEU A 254 22.79 -50.63 -5.24
N GLU A 255 21.58 -50.36 -4.76
CA GLU A 255 20.98 -50.99 -3.57
C GLU A 255 21.05 -52.53 -3.66
N LYS A 256 20.58 -53.11 -4.77
CA LYS A 256 20.61 -54.56 -5.02
C LYS A 256 22.02 -55.16 -5.10
N LYS A 257 23.06 -54.35 -5.36
CA LYS A 257 24.47 -54.75 -5.31
C LYS A 257 25.11 -54.55 -3.93
N VAL A 258 24.51 -53.72 -3.08
CA VAL A 258 24.98 -53.43 -1.71
C VAL A 258 24.35 -54.38 -0.69
N THR A 259 23.14 -54.90 -0.94
CA THR A 259 22.56 -55.99 -0.13
C THR A 259 23.40 -57.27 -0.21
N PRO A 260 23.93 -57.79 0.91
CA PRO A 260 24.70 -59.03 0.91
C PRO A 260 23.81 -60.27 0.68
N PRO A 261 24.32 -61.33 0.03
CA PRO A 261 23.53 -62.53 -0.24
C PRO A 261 23.30 -63.36 1.03
N LEU A 262 22.03 -63.50 1.42
CA LEU A 262 21.59 -64.48 2.43
C LEU A 262 21.53 -65.89 1.80
N PRO A 263 22.02 -66.93 2.49
CA PRO A 263 22.07 -68.29 1.94
C PRO A 263 20.75 -69.06 2.08
N ASN A 264 20.49 -69.94 1.11
CA ASN A 264 19.46 -70.99 1.08
C ASN A 264 17.98 -70.58 1.24
N MET A 265 17.25 -70.67 0.13
CA MET A 265 16.47 -71.90 -0.08
C MET A 265 16.70 -72.44 -1.50
N ILE A 266 16.49 -73.75 -1.64
CA ILE A 266 16.67 -74.52 -2.87
C ILE A 266 15.27 -74.93 -3.34
N ASP A 267 14.92 -74.64 -4.59
CA ASP A 267 14.25 -75.57 -5.52
C ASP A 267 13.89 -74.89 -6.87
N ALA A 268 13.41 -75.70 -7.82
CA ALA A 268 12.92 -75.33 -9.17
C ALA A 268 13.97 -74.77 -10.16
N ALA A 269 14.55 -75.65 -10.97
CA ALA A 269 15.38 -75.29 -12.12
C ALA A 269 14.54 -74.97 -13.38
N GLY A 270 14.99 -74.03 -14.22
CA GLY A 270 14.43 -73.81 -15.55
C GLY A 270 14.96 -72.58 -16.30
N HIS A 271 15.58 -72.82 -17.45
CA HIS A 271 15.89 -71.85 -18.52
C HIS A 271 16.76 -70.63 -18.16
N ASP A 272 18.07 -70.83 -18.28
CA ASP A 272 19.01 -69.77 -18.66
C ASP A 272 19.06 -69.60 -20.19
N SER A 273 19.33 -68.36 -20.61
CA SER A 273 20.09 -67.90 -21.79
C SER A 273 19.38 -66.83 -22.63
N GLY A 274 19.89 -65.60 -22.53
CA GLY A 274 19.58 -64.52 -23.46
C GLY A 274 20.37 -64.70 -24.76
N TYR A 275 19.70 -64.59 -25.90
CA TYR A 275 20.32 -64.73 -27.22
C TYR A 275 20.55 -63.35 -27.85
N ASP A 276 21.82 -62.95 -27.96
CA ASP A 276 22.27 -61.84 -28.82
C ASP A 276 23.15 -62.39 -29.95
N THR A 277 22.91 -61.91 -31.17
CA THR A 277 23.53 -62.37 -32.43
C THR A 277 24.10 -61.18 -33.21
N PRO A 278 24.77 -61.36 -34.36
CA PRO A 278 25.77 -62.38 -34.72
C PRO A 278 27.03 -61.74 -35.37
N MET A 279 28.10 -62.53 -35.64
CA MET A 279 28.98 -62.27 -36.80
C MET A 279 29.85 -63.48 -37.20
N SER A 280 29.68 -63.96 -38.45
CA SER A 280 30.69 -64.13 -39.54
C SER A 280 32.07 -64.79 -39.29
N PRO A 281 32.81 -65.30 -40.33
CA PRO A 281 32.41 -65.71 -41.71
C PRO A 281 33.08 -67.06 -42.17
N ILE A 282 33.19 -67.28 -43.50
CA ILE A 282 34.19 -68.12 -44.25
C ILE A 282 33.74 -69.48 -44.87
N SER A 283 33.23 -69.36 -46.11
CA SER A 283 33.78 -69.91 -47.38
C SER A 283 33.93 -71.42 -47.73
N VAL A 284 33.24 -71.79 -48.82
CA VAL A 284 33.66 -72.57 -50.03
C VAL A 284 34.19 -74.02 -49.95
N SER A 285 33.53 -74.98 -50.66
CA SER A 285 33.99 -75.45 -52.00
C SER A 285 33.28 -76.71 -52.59
N THR A 286 33.12 -76.67 -53.93
CA THR A 286 33.21 -77.77 -54.92
C THR A 286 32.29 -79.03 -54.93
N SER A 287 31.55 -79.11 -56.05
CA SER A 287 31.52 -80.24 -57.02
C SER A 287 30.44 -81.34 -56.94
N SER A 288 30.13 -81.89 -58.11
CA SER A 288 29.00 -82.79 -58.40
C SER A 288 29.40 -84.25 -58.50
N ALA A 289 28.45 -85.17 -58.28
CA ALA A 289 28.56 -86.57 -58.71
C ALA A 289 27.22 -87.11 -59.23
N ARG A 290 27.28 -88.12 -60.11
CA ARG A 290 26.15 -88.87 -60.67
C ARG A 290 26.19 -90.30 -60.12
N THR A 291 25.04 -90.97 -60.02
CA THR A 291 24.97 -92.43 -59.89
C THR A 291 24.20 -93.04 -61.07
N ARG A 292 24.29 -94.37 -61.25
CA ARG A 292 23.73 -95.12 -62.40
C ARG A 292 23.35 -96.55 -61.97
N THR A 293 22.49 -97.20 -62.76
CA THR A 293 22.14 -98.64 -62.77
C THR A 293 21.27 -99.11 -61.57
N ALA A 294 20.53 -100.23 -61.62
CA ALA A 294 20.47 -101.31 -62.62
C ALA A 294 19.10 -102.05 -62.69
N ALA A 295 18.79 -102.68 -63.83
CA ALA A 295 17.96 -103.92 -63.99
C ALA A 295 16.45 -103.87 -63.60
N ARG A 296 15.53 -104.74 -64.09
CA ARG A 296 15.51 -105.67 -65.25
C ARG A 296 14.05 -106.07 -65.62
N PHE A 297 13.78 -106.11 -66.93
CA PHE A 297 12.94 -107.05 -67.70
C PHE A 297 11.81 -107.88 -67.05
N ASP A 298 10.60 -107.70 -67.57
CA ASP A 298 9.82 -108.65 -68.41
C ASP A 298 8.84 -107.81 -69.29
N GLY A 299 8.22 -108.22 -70.40
CA GLY A 299 8.28 -109.40 -71.28
C GLY A 299 7.15 -109.33 -72.33
N ALA A 300 7.13 -110.02 -73.48
CA ALA A 300 8.18 -110.80 -74.13
C ALA A 300 8.45 -110.30 -75.59
N HIS A 301 7.64 -110.45 -76.65
CA HIS A 301 6.55 -111.38 -76.97
C HIS A 301 6.52 -111.67 -78.50
N LEU A 302 5.35 -111.95 -79.11
CA LEU A 302 5.14 -112.58 -80.44
C LEU A 302 3.86 -112.00 -81.11
N PHE A 303 3.69 -111.95 -82.44
CA PHE A 303 4.18 -112.85 -83.50
C PHE A 303 4.96 -112.17 -84.64
N ALA A 304 5.80 -112.97 -85.32
CA ALA A 304 6.37 -112.68 -86.62
C ALA A 304 5.92 -113.72 -87.66
N GLY A 305 5.92 -113.32 -88.94
CA GLY A 305 5.67 -114.18 -90.10
C GLY A 305 6.03 -113.41 -91.37
N HIS A 306 7.32 -113.30 -91.70
CA HIS A 306 8.07 -114.23 -92.57
C HIS A 306 7.64 -114.18 -94.04
N ALA A 307 8.63 -113.93 -94.90
CA ALA A 307 8.50 -113.94 -96.35
C ALA A 307 8.87 -115.31 -96.95
N ASP A 308 8.60 -115.45 -98.24
CA ASP A 308 9.14 -116.45 -99.18
C ASP A 308 8.76 -117.93 -98.98
N ALA A 309 7.63 -118.30 -99.60
CA ALA A 309 7.37 -119.66 -100.09
C ALA A 309 6.73 -119.58 -101.50
N VAL A 310 7.10 -120.49 -102.42
CA VAL A 310 6.91 -120.32 -103.87
C VAL A 310 5.77 -121.16 -104.47
N THR A 311 4.98 -120.50 -105.33
CA THR A 311 3.96 -120.96 -106.31
C THR A 311 3.65 -122.45 -106.52
N PRO A 312 2.40 -122.73 -106.95
CA PRO A 312 2.17 -123.56 -108.14
C PRO A 312 1.41 -122.83 -109.27
N LYS A 313 1.50 -123.34 -110.52
CA LYS A 313 0.76 -122.87 -111.71
C LYS A 313 0.10 -124.05 -112.45
N ARG A 314 -1.16 -123.94 -112.90
CA ARG A 314 -1.60 -124.09 -114.32
C ARG A 314 -3.12 -124.28 -114.58
N LYS A 315 -3.56 -123.71 -115.72
CA LYS A 315 -4.60 -124.14 -116.70
C LYS A 315 -6.10 -124.23 -116.33
N ALA A 316 -6.89 -123.30 -116.91
CA ALA A 316 -7.89 -123.48 -118.00
C ALA A 316 -8.55 -124.87 -118.21
N PRO A 317 -9.87 -124.94 -118.52
CA PRO A 317 -10.44 -124.54 -119.84
C PRO A 317 -11.80 -123.74 -119.75
N PRO A 318 -12.52 -123.42 -120.86
CA PRO A 318 -13.50 -122.31 -120.89
C PRO A 318 -14.99 -122.68 -121.01
N GLY A 319 -15.88 -121.69 -120.79
CA GLY A 319 -17.31 -121.69 -121.13
C GLY A 319 -17.93 -120.28 -121.06
N SER A 320 -18.96 -120.01 -121.89
CA SER A 320 -19.92 -118.87 -121.87
C SER A 320 -19.40 -117.47 -121.43
N ALA A 321 -19.30 -116.54 -122.38
CA ALA A 321 -18.77 -115.18 -122.14
C ALA A 321 -19.65 -114.26 -121.27
N ASP A 322 -20.96 -114.49 -121.19
CA ASP A 322 -21.91 -113.58 -120.56
C ASP A 322 -21.74 -113.47 -119.03
N GLU A 323 -21.23 -114.52 -118.39
CA GLU A 323 -20.92 -114.52 -116.95
C GLU A 323 -19.68 -113.67 -116.63
N ILE A 324 -18.72 -113.57 -117.56
CA ILE A 324 -17.50 -112.76 -117.39
C ILE A 324 -17.87 -111.28 -117.34
N GLU A 325 -18.70 -110.80 -118.28
CA GLU A 325 -19.12 -109.39 -118.29
C GLU A 325 -20.03 -109.03 -117.09
N ALA A 326 -20.72 -110.02 -116.51
CA ALA A 326 -21.44 -109.86 -115.25
C ALA A 326 -20.49 -109.80 -114.04
N LEU A 327 -19.40 -110.58 -114.04
CA LEU A 327 -18.36 -110.55 -113.02
C LEU A 327 -17.48 -109.31 -113.12
N GLU A 328 -17.16 -108.82 -114.30
CA GLU A 328 -16.42 -107.57 -114.51
C GLU A 328 -17.23 -106.34 -114.05
N ARG A 329 -18.54 -106.29 -114.33
CA ARG A 329 -19.43 -105.27 -113.75
C ARG A 329 -19.48 -105.34 -112.23
N LYS A 330 -19.55 -106.55 -111.64
CA LYS A 330 -19.52 -106.75 -110.18
C LYS A 330 -18.16 -106.37 -109.57
N LEU A 331 -17.05 -106.69 -110.24
CA LEU A 331 -15.70 -106.34 -109.81
C LEU A 331 -15.49 -104.84 -109.90
N LYS A 332 -15.93 -104.19 -110.98
CA LYS A 332 -15.90 -102.73 -111.10
C LYS A 332 -16.77 -102.04 -110.04
N ALA A 333 -17.99 -102.52 -109.82
CA ALA A 333 -18.84 -102.03 -108.73
C ALA A 333 -18.20 -102.25 -107.36
N ALA A 334 -17.46 -103.35 -107.15
CA ALA A 334 -16.70 -103.60 -105.93
C ALA A 334 -15.46 -102.69 -105.79
N THR A 335 -14.74 -102.36 -106.87
CA THR A 335 -13.63 -101.39 -106.82
C THR A 335 -14.13 -99.96 -106.65
N ASP A 336 -15.25 -99.59 -107.26
CA ASP A 336 -15.89 -98.28 -107.09
C ASP A 336 -16.48 -98.15 -105.67
N ALA A 337 -17.03 -99.23 -105.10
CA ALA A 337 -17.43 -99.31 -103.70
C ALA A 337 -16.24 -99.28 -102.73
N LEU A 338 -15.12 -99.93 -103.06
CA LEU A 338 -13.88 -99.87 -102.28
C LEU A 338 -13.27 -98.46 -102.31
N ALA A 339 -13.31 -97.79 -103.46
CA ALA A 339 -12.89 -96.39 -103.60
C ALA A 339 -13.83 -95.43 -102.84
N ALA A 340 -15.13 -95.68 -102.84
CA ALA A 340 -16.10 -94.94 -102.03
C ALA A 340 -15.92 -95.19 -100.53
N ALA A 341 -15.62 -96.43 -100.11
CA ALA A 341 -15.28 -96.77 -98.74
C ALA A 341 -13.95 -96.12 -98.31
N GLY A 342 -12.94 -96.11 -99.18
CA GLY A 342 -11.66 -95.43 -98.96
C GLY A 342 -11.81 -93.90 -98.87
N LYS A 343 -12.72 -93.29 -99.66
CA LYS A 343 -13.11 -91.88 -99.49
C LYS A 343 -13.75 -91.63 -98.13
N LYS A 344 -14.75 -92.43 -97.73
CA LYS A 344 -15.37 -92.35 -96.40
C LYS A 344 -14.38 -92.59 -95.26
N GLN A 345 -13.41 -93.48 -95.44
CA GLN A 345 -12.33 -93.70 -94.48
C GLN A 345 -11.38 -92.50 -94.40
N ALA A 346 -11.10 -91.82 -95.51
CA ALA A 346 -10.31 -90.59 -95.53
C ALA A 346 -11.10 -89.36 -95.02
N GLU A 347 -12.42 -89.32 -95.20
CA GLU A 347 -13.33 -88.31 -94.64
C GLU A 347 -13.44 -88.48 -93.12
N THR A 348 -13.79 -89.66 -92.63
CA THR A 348 -13.80 -89.96 -91.18
C THR A 348 -12.42 -89.85 -90.53
N ALA A 349 -11.32 -90.13 -91.24
CA ALA A 349 -9.97 -89.86 -90.73
C ALA A 349 -9.66 -88.35 -90.63
N ARG A 350 -10.19 -87.52 -91.55
CA ARG A 350 -10.10 -86.05 -91.44
C ARG A 350 -10.96 -85.53 -90.30
N GLU A 351 -12.20 -85.99 -90.18
CA GLU A 351 -13.08 -85.69 -89.05
C GLU A 351 -12.43 -86.06 -87.72
N LEU A 352 -11.85 -87.27 -87.60
CA LEU A 352 -11.08 -87.68 -86.42
C LEU A 352 -9.81 -86.85 -86.18
N SER A 353 -9.19 -86.28 -87.22
CA SER A 353 -8.07 -85.33 -87.05
C SER A 353 -8.53 -83.93 -86.64
N MET A 354 -9.73 -83.53 -87.08
CA MET A 354 -10.35 -82.25 -86.74
C MET A 354 -10.89 -82.27 -85.30
N MET A 355 -11.65 -83.31 -84.93
CA MET A 355 -12.07 -83.58 -83.54
C MET A 355 -10.88 -83.71 -82.58
N ARG A 356 -9.71 -84.19 -83.05
CA ARG A 356 -8.47 -84.18 -82.25
C ARG A 356 -7.95 -82.77 -82.07
N LEU A 357 -7.80 -81.99 -83.14
CA LEU A 357 -7.36 -80.60 -83.04
C LEU A 357 -8.30 -79.77 -82.16
N GLU A 358 -9.61 -79.93 -82.31
CA GLU A 358 -10.64 -79.30 -81.48
C GLU A 358 -10.52 -79.72 -80.00
N LYS A 359 -10.37 -81.03 -79.73
CA LYS A 359 -10.11 -81.54 -78.37
C LYS A 359 -8.82 -80.95 -77.80
N ASP A 360 -7.75 -80.90 -78.58
CA ASP A 360 -6.44 -80.41 -78.13
C ASP A 360 -6.48 -78.89 -77.89
N THR A 361 -7.27 -78.12 -78.66
CA THR A 361 -7.57 -76.71 -78.34
C THR A 361 -8.41 -76.55 -77.09
N VAL A 362 -9.43 -77.38 -76.87
CA VAL A 362 -10.25 -77.35 -75.65
C VAL A 362 -9.45 -77.79 -74.41
N GLU A 363 -8.53 -78.73 -74.54
CA GLU A 363 -7.59 -79.09 -73.47
C GLU A 363 -6.60 -77.95 -73.16
N PHE A 364 -6.17 -77.18 -74.16
CA PHE A 364 -5.35 -75.98 -73.96
C PHE A 364 -6.15 -74.83 -73.31
N GLU A 365 -7.37 -74.57 -73.78
CA GLU A 365 -8.27 -73.58 -73.15
C GLU A 365 -8.57 -73.97 -71.70
N LEU A 366 -8.87 -75.25 -71.43
CA LEU A 366 -9.10 -75.76 -70.08
C LEU A 366 -7.83 -75.68 -69.21
N GLN A 367 -6.64 -75.95 -69.75
CA GLN A 367 -5.37 -75.71 -69.04
C GLN A 367 -5.22 -74.23 -68.65
N SER A 368 -5.47 -73.30 -69.58
CA SER A 368 -5.42 -71.86 -69.28
C SER A 368 -6.50 -71.42 -68.27
N ALA A 369 -7.67 -72.04 -68.29
CA ALA A 369 -8.71 -71.84 -67.30
C ALA A 369 -8.30 -72.38 -65.92
N THR A 370 -7.64 -73.55 -65.84
CA THR A 370 -7.11 -74.07 -64.56
C THR A 370 -5.93 -73.25 -64.04
N GLU A 371 -5.08 -72.70 -64.90
CA GLU A 371 -3.97 -71.82 -64.51
C GLU A 371 -4.48 -70.46 -63.99
N THR A 372 -5.50 -69.88 -64.66
CA THR A 372 -6.15 -68.66 -64.18
C THR A 372 -6.95 -68.89 -62.89
N ILE A 373 -7.68 -70.00 -62.74
CA ILE A 373 -8.32 -70.38 -61.47
C ILE A 373 -7.27 -70.54 -60.36
N ALA A 374 -6.17 -71.27 -60.60
CA ALA A 374 -5.11 -71.43 -59.62
C ALA A 374 -4.44 -70.09 -59.24
N SER A 375 -4.33 -69.14 -60.18
CA SER A 375 -3.83 -67.79 -59.87
C SER A 375 -4.79 -67.00 -58.97
N LEU A 376 -6.11 -67.11 -59.19
CA LEU A 376 -7.13 -66.48 -58.35
C LEU A 376 -7.20 -67.15 -56.97
N GLU A 377 -7.08 -68.48 -56.89
CA GLU A 377 -6.95 -69.22 -55.62
C GLU A 377 -5.68 -68.81 -54.84
N GLN A 378 -4.61 -68.40 -55.52
CA GLN A 378 -3.41 -67.83 -54.89
C GLN A 378 -3.58 -66.36 -54.47
N GLU A 379 -4.54 -65.62 -55.04
CA GLU A 379 -4.82 -64.22 -54.71
C GLU A 379 -5.87 -64.05 -53.61
N LEU A 380 -6.86 -64.94 -53.54
CA LEU A 380 -7.85 -64.99 -52.46
C LEU A 380 -7.26 -64.85 -51.04
N PRO A 381 -6.26 -65.65 -50.60
CA PRO A 381 -5.70 -65.51 -49.25
C PRO A 381 -4.97 -64.18 -49.04
N LYS A 382 -4.39 -63.56 -50.09
CA LYS A 382 -3.77 -62.23 -49.99
C LYS A 382 -4.85 -61.17 -49.73
N VAL A 383 -5.97 -61.25 -50.46
CA VAL A 383 -7.11 -60.35 -50.29
C VAL A 383 -7.79 -60.57 -48.93
N GLU A 384 -7.86 -61.81 -48.44
CA GLU A 384 -8.32 -62.11 -47.08
C GLU A 384 -7.40 -61.53 -46.00
N ASP A 385 -6.07 -61.62 -46.17
CA ASP A 385 -5.10 -60.99 -45.25
C ASP A 385 -5.14 -59.45 -45.30
N GLU A 386 -5.32 -58.85 -46.49
CA GLU A 386 -5.55 -57.41 -46.67
C GLU A 386 -6.84 -56.95 -45.99
N ILE A 387 -7.96 -57.66 -46.20
CA ILE A 387 -9.24 -57.39 -45.52
C ILE A 387 -9.07 -57.51 -44.01
N GLN A 388 -8.40 -58.56 -43.51
CA GLN A 388 -8.09 -58.69 -42.09
C GLN A 388 -7.24 -57.51 -41.59
N GLY A 389 -6.23 -57.09 -42.36
CA GLY A 389 -5.43 -55.88 -42.10
C GLY A 389 -6.30 -54.64 -41.90
N PHE A 390 -7.15 -54.31 -42.88
CA PHE A 390 -8.07 -53.18 -42.79
C PHE A 390 -9.10 -53.32 -41.64
N THR A 391 -9.52 -54.52 -41.27
CA THR A 391 -10.40 -54.70 -40.09
C THR A 391 -9.68 -54.43 -38.77
N ARG A 392 -8.41 -54.84 -38.63
CA ARG A 392 -7.57 -54.53 -37.46
C ARG A 392 -7.27 -53.03 -37.38
N GLU A 393 -6.96 -52.40 -38.51
CA GLU A 393 -6.74 -50.96 -38.59
C GLU A 393 -8.01 -50.19 -38.20
N ARG A 394 -9.18 -50.60 -38.71
CA ARG A 394 -10.47 -49.99 -38.32
C ARG A 394 -10.79 -50.18 -36.84
N GLN A 395 -10.49 -51.35 -36.27
CA GLN A 395 -10.62 -51.59 -34.83
C GLN A 395 -9.72 -50.64 -34.02
N HIS A 396 -8.46 -50.48 -34.40
CA HIS A 396 -7.55 -49.50 -33.79
C HIS A 396 -8.09 -48.06 -33.87
N TRP A 397 -8.57 -47.62 -35.05
CA TRP A 397 -9.18 -46.30 -35.21
C TRP A 397 -10.47 -46.14 -34.39
N ASP A 398 -11.31 -47.17 -34.26
CA ASP A 398 -12.52 -47.12 -33.44
C ASP A 398 -12.18 -47.11 -31.93
N GLU A 399 -11.17 -47.85 -31.49
CA GLU A 399 -10.64 -47.81 -30.12
C GLU A 399 -10.03 -46.44 -29.78
N GLU A 400 -9.20 -45.86 -30.66
CA GLU A 400 -8.72 -44.47 -30.51
C GLU A 400 -9.89 -43.49 -30.42
N ARG A 401 -10.90 -43.61 -31.29
CA ARG A 401 -12.10 -42.74 -31.26
C ARG A 401 -12.87 -42.86 -29.95
N VAL A 402 -12.93 -44.05 -29.34
CA VAL A 402 -13.52 -44.25 -28.00
C VAL A 402 -12.64 -43.62 -26.92
N GLN A 403 -11.31 -43.80 -26.97
CA GLN A 403 -10.38 -43.14 -26.04
C GLN A 403 -10.46 -41.61 -26.12
N TRP A 404 -10.52 -41.03 -27.32
CA TRP A 404 -10.64 -39.59 -27.53
C TRP A 404 -12.00 -39.06 -27.05
N GLN A 405 -13.10 -39.81 -27.23
CA GLN A 405 -14.38 -39.47 -26.63
C GLN A 405 -14.38 -39.58 -25.10
N ALA A 406 -13.64 -40.54 -24.51
CA ALA A 406 -13.49 -40.63 -23.07
C ALA A 406 -12.70 -39.45 -22.51
N LYS A 407 -11.54 -39.12 -23.12
CA LYS A 407 -10.73 -37.93 -22.81
C LYS A 407 -11.52 -36.63 -22.95
N LEU A 408 -12.42 -36.54 -23.93
CA LEU A 408 -13.30 -35.38 -24.11
C LEU A 408 -14.32 -35.26 -22.98
N ARG A 409 -15.06 -36.34 -22.64
CA ARG A 409 -16.01 -36.33 -21.51
C ARG A 409 -15.32 -35.98 -20.19
N GLU A 410 -14.15 -36.56 -19.94
CA GLU A 410 -13.34 -36.27 -18.75
C GLU A 410 -12.79 -34.84 -18.74
N ALA A 411 -12.65 -34.18 -19.90
CA ALA A 411 -12.34 -32.75 -19.99
C ALA A 411 -13.57 -31.88 -19.73
N ASP A 412 -14.74 -32.27 -20.27
CA ASP A 412 -16.03 -31.60 -20.04
C ASP A 412 -16.46 -31.69 -18.55
N GLU A 413 -16.19 -32.81 -17.88
CA GLU A 413 -16.44 -33.01 -16.44
C GLU A 413 -15.52 -32.15 -15.58
N ARG A 414 -14.22 -32.06 -15.92
CA ARG A 414 -13.29 -31.12 -15.26
C ARG A 414 -13.68 -29.65 -15.48
N ALA A 415 -14.21 -29.31 -16.65
CA ALA A 415 -14.70 -27.97 -16.93
C ALA A 415 -15.95 -27.65 -16.09
N GLN A 416 -16.87 -28.60 -15.92
CA GLN A 416 -18.04 -28.45 -15.06
C GLN A 416 -17.69 -28.32 -13.57
N ASP A 417 -16.69 -29.06 -13.07
CA ASP A 417 -16.17 -28.88 -11.70
C ASP A 417 -15.47 -27.51 -11.53
N ALA A 418 -14.74 -27.04 -12.55
CA ALA A 418 -14.16 -25.69 -12.54
C ALA A 418 -15.26 -24.59 -12.52
N ASP A 419 -16.29 -24.70 -13.36
CA ASP A 419 -17.44 -23.78 -13.38
C ASP A 419 -18.22 -23.82 -12.05
N ALA A 420 -18.39 -24.99 -11.43
CA ALA A 420 -19.04 -25.12 -10.13
C ALA A 420 -18.24 -24.44 -9.01
N ARG A 421 -16.90 -24.57 -9.02
CA ARG A 421 -16.00 -23.86 -8.08
C ARG A 421 -15.98 -22.35 -8.32
N LEU A 422 -16.06 -21.91 -9.57
CA LEU A 422 -16.19 -20.49 -9.89
C LEU A 422 -17.47 -19.92 -9.29
N ARG A 423 -18.60 -20.63 -9.41
CA ARG A 423 -19.86 -20.22 -8.76
C ARG A 423 -19.79 -20.19 -7.24
N ASP A 424 -19.17 -21.16 -6.57
CA ASP A 424 -18.91 -21.07 -5.11
C ASP A 424 -18.12 -19.80 -4.77
N THR A 425 -17.13 -19.42 -5.58
CA THR A 425 -16.39 -18.17 -5.36
C THR A 425 -17.18 -16.90 -5.69
N GLU A 426 -18.08 -16.93 -6.68
CA GLU A 426 -18.98 -15.82 -7.02
C GLU A 426 -20.03 -15.60 -5.92
N ASP A 427 -20.71 -16.68 -5.50
CA ASP A 427 -21.67 -16.66 -4.39
C ASP A 427 -21.02 -16.15 -3.10
N ARG A 428 -19.80 -16.59 -2.79
CA ARG A 428 -19.05 -16.16 -1.58
C ARG A 428 -18.46 -14.76 -1.68
N LEU A 429 -18.37 -14.18 -2.88
CA LEU A 429 -18.06 -12.76 -3.07
C LEU A 429 -19.32 -11.91 -2.84
N ALA A 430 -20.47 -12.31 -3.38
CA ALA A 430 -21.76 -11.66 -3.10
C ALA A 430 -22.09 -11.68 -1.59
N ASP A 431 -21.91 -12.84 -0.95
CA ASP A 431 -22.07 -13.05 0.49
C ASP A 431 -21.06 -12.21 1.33
N SER A 432 -20.04 -11.62 0.70
CA SER A 432 -19.10 -10.67 1.32
C SER A 432 -19.43 -9.20 1.02
N ASP A 433 -19.92 -8.89 -0.19
CA ASP A 433 -20.41 -7.55 -0.55
C ASP A 433 -21.67 -7.18 0.21
N ASP A 434 -22.58 -8.13 0.44
CA ASP A 434 -23.75 -7.94 1.30
C ASP A 434 -23.32 -7.60 2.74
N ARG A 435 -22.29 -8.25 3.28
CA ARG A 435 -21.74 -7.95 4.62
C ARG A 435 -21.03 -6.60 4.69
N LEU A 436 -20.52 -6.08 3.56
CA LEU A 436 -19.94 -4.74 3.47
C LEU A 436 -21.04 -3.67 3.42
N GLN A 437 -22.13 -3.90 2.69
CA GLN A 437 -23.32 -3.04 2.72
C GLN A 437 -23.93 -2.99 4.13
N ASP A 438 -24.10 -4.17 4.75
CA ASP A 438 -24.60 -4.34 6.12
C ASP A 438 -23.69 -3.69 7.17
N ALA A 439 -22.41 -3.40 6.84
CA ALA A 439 -21.48 -2.63 7.66
C ALA A 439 -21.54 -1.12 7.38
N ASP A 440 -21.67 -0.71 6.12
CA ASP A 440 -21.79 0.71 5.73
C ASP A 440 -23.10 1.33 6.27
N ASP A 441 -24.22 0.61 6.17
CA ASP A 441 -25.48 1.07 6.76
C ASP A 441 -25.38 1.20 8.29
N ARG A 442 -24.66 0.31 8.98
CA ARG A 442 -24.39 0.44 10.43
C ARG A 442 -23.46 1.61 10.78
N LEU A 443 -22.58 2.03 9.86
CA LEU A 443 -21.76 3.24 10.04
C LEU A 443 -22.62 4.49 9.87
N ARG A 444 -23.50 4.55 8.85
CA ARG A 444 -24.48 5.64 8.68
C ARG A 444 -25.39 5.77 9.90
N ASP A 445 -25.90 4.64 10.40
CA ASP A 445 -26.72 4.56 11.61
C ASP A 445 -25.97 5.06 12.86
N ALA A 446 -24.64 4.97 12.88
CA ALA A 446 -23.80 5.51 13.95
C ALA A 446 -23.48 7.01 13.75
N GLU A 447 -23.23 7.46 12.52
CA GLU A 447 -23.05 8.88 12.19
C GLU A 447 -24.29 9.70 12.53
N ASP A 448 -25.48 9.23 12.15
CA ASP A 448 -26.72 9.94 12.44
C ASP A 448 -26.96 10.01 13.95
N ARG A 449 -26.71 8.92 14.71
CA ARG A 449 -26.75 8.95 16.19
C ARG A 449 -25.74 9.91 16.82
N LEU A 450 -24.59 10.15 16.17
CA LEU A 450 -23.61 11.15 16.61
C LEU A 450 -24.11 12.57 16.31
N ARG A 451 -24.67 12.85 15.12
CA ARG A 451 -25.32 14.13 14.80
C ARG A 451 -26.44 14.46 15.80
N ASP A 452 -27.28 13.47 16.07
CA ASP A 452 -28.37 13.50 17.07
C ASP A 452 -27.85 13.75 18.50
N ALA A 453 -26.61 13.39 18.81
CA ALA A 453 -25.98 13.66 20.10
C ALA A 453 -25.33 15.05 20.14
N GLU A 454 -24.67 15.48 19.06
CA GLU A 454 -24.15 16.85 18.93
C GLU A 454 -25.26 17.90 19.02
N ASP A 455 -26.40 17.70 18.35
CA ASP A 455 -27.51 18.66 18.39
C ASP A 455 -28.17 18.71 19.77
N ARG A 456 -28.23 17.59 20.50
CA ARG A 456 -28.62 17.59 21.92
C ARG A 456 -27.61 18.29 22.83
N LEU A 457 -26.31 18.21 22.53
CA LEU A 457 -25.29 18.98 23.23
C LEU A 457 -25.45 20.48 22.94
N ARG A 458 -25.56 20.89 21.66
CA ARG A 458 -25.82 22.28 21.24
C ARG A 458 -27.09 22.86 21.88
N GLU A 459 -28.14 22.07 22.00
CA GLU A 459 -29.38 22.48 22.69
C GLU A 459 -29.16 22.64 24.21
N SER A 460 -28.33 21.79 24.83
CA SER A 460 -27.96 21.92 26.25
C SER A 460 -27.04 23.13 26.51
N GLU A 461 -26.11 23.43 25.60
CA GLU A 461 -25.24 24.61 25.66
C GLU A 461 -26.05 25.90 25.57
N ARG A 462 -27.03 25.97 24.67
CA ARG A 462 -27.97 27.11 24.59
C ARG A 462 -28.77 27.29 25.88
N ARG A 463 -29.36 26.20 26.42
CA ARG A 463 -30.06 26.27 27.72
C ARG A 463 -29.17 26.74 28.88
N MET A 464 -27.88 26.41 28.85
CA MET A 464 -26.91 26.93 29.83
C MET A 464 -26.63 28.42 29.61
N GLN A 465 -26.44 28.87 28.37
CA GLN A 465 -26.25 30.29 28.03
C GLN A 465 -27.48 31.13 28.40
N ASP A 466 -28.69 30.68 28.05
CA ASP A 466 -29.96 31.33 28.43
C ASP A 466 -30.10 31.45 29.96
N ALA A 467 -29.64 30.45 30.71
CA ALA A 467 -29.65 30.46 32.18
C ALA A 467 -28.56 31.37 32.78
N GLU A 468 -27.37 31.43 32.18
CA GLU A 468 -26.27 32.32 32.60
C GLU A 468 -26.63 33.79 32.34
N ASP A 469 -27.17 34.13 31.16
CA ASP A 469 -27.67 35.48 30.88
C ASP A 469 -28.90 35.82 31.72
N GLY A 470 -29.76 34.86 32.03
CA GLY A 470 -30.88 35.03 32.97
C GLY A 470 -30.42 35.37 34.40
N LEU A 471 -29.45 34.61 34.93
CA LEU A 471 -28.83 34.88 36.23
C LEU A 471 -28.05 36.20 36.24
N ARG A 472 -27.39 36.54 35.13
CA ARG A 472 -26.70 37.83 34.97
C ARG A 472 -27.69 38.99 34.96
N GLY A 473 -28.80 38.89 34.23
CA GLY A 473 -29.87 39.89 34.21
C GLY A 473 -30.54 40.08 35.58
N GLN A 474 -30.67 39.00 36.36
CA GLN A 474 -31.06 39.07 37.77
C GLN A 474 -30.01 39.82 38.60
N GLY A 475 -28.72 39.46 38.51
CA GLY A 475 -27.64 40.14 39.22
C GLY A 475 -27.47 41.62 38.86
N GLU A 476 -27.68 42.00 37.60
CA GLU A 476 -27.70 43.39 37.15
C GLU A 476 -28.94 44.15 37.70
N SER A 477 -30.09 43.47 37.81
CA SER A 477 -31.30 44.03 38.42
C SER A 477 -31.18 44.21 39.94
N GLU A 478 -30.68 43.20 40.66
CA GLU A 478 -30.39 43.27 42.10
C GLU A 478 -29.32 44.33 42.40
N SER A 479 -28.29 44.44 41.56
CA SER A 479 -27.27 45.48 41.65
C SER A 479 -27.88 46.88 41.46
N ALA A 480 -28.81 47.06 40.52
CA ALA A 480 -29.52 48.31 40.31
C ALA A 480 -30.48 48.65 41.48
N GLU A 481 -31.16 47.66 42.07
CA GLU A 481 -31.99 47.86 43.26
C GLU A 481 -31.14 48.21 44.49
N VAL A 482 -30.04 47.49 44.73
CA VAL A 482 -29.07 47.79 45.78
C VAL A 482 -28.42 49.18 45.56
N ALA A 483 -28.22 49.61 44.32
CA ALA A 483 -27.74 50.97 44.01
C ALA A 483 -28.78 52.04 44.36
N ARG A 484 -30.07 51.82 44.04
CA ARG A 484 -31.17 52.72 44.44
C ARG A 484 -31.30 52.80 45.96
N LEU A 485 -31.39 51.65 46.64
CA LEU A 485 -31.47 51.59 48.11
C LEU A 485 -30.27 52.24 48.80
N ARG A 486 -29.07 52.19 48.20
CA ARG A 486 -27.89 52.93 48.67
C ARG A 486 -28.04 54.45 48.46
N GLN A 487 -28.59 54.91 47.34
CA GLN A 487 -28.86 56.32 47.08
C GLN A 487 -29.95 56.88 48.02
N ASP A 488 -31.04 56.15 48.23
CA ASP A 488 -32.11 56.53 49.17
C ASP A 488 -31.58 56.61 50.61
N LEU A 489 -30.77 55.64 51.03
CA LEU A 489 -30.13 55.62 52.35
C LEU A 489 -29.02 56.69 52.49
N GLN A 490 -28.39 57.12 51.40
CA GLN A 490 -27.51 58.29 51.38
C GLN A 490 -28.32 59.59 51.54
N ALA A 491 -29.42 59.75 50.79
CA ALA A 491 -30.29 60.92 50.89
C ALA A 491 -30.92 61.07 52.29
N GLU A 492 -31.35 59.98 52.93
CA GLU A 492 -31.82 60.03 54.32
C GLU A 492 -30.71 60.34 55.33
N ARG A 493 -29.48 59.87 55.09
CA ARG A 493 -28.32 60.29 55.91
C ARG A 493 -28.01 61.77 55.74
N GLU A 494 -28.11 62.31 54.54
CA GLU A 494 -27.93 63.75 54.27
C GLU A 494 -29.04 64.59 54.93
N ARG A 495 -30.29 64.13 54.91
CA ARG A 495 -31.41 64.73 55.66
C ARG A 495 -31.16 64.73 57.17
N LEU A 496 -30.72 63.60 57.72
CA LEU A 496 -30.38 63.48 59.14
C LEU A 496 -29.19 64.35 59.55
N ASN A 497 -28.14 64.43 58.71
CA ASN A 497 -26.99 65.32 58.94
C ASN A 497 -27.41 66.79 58.91
N LEU A 498 -28.23 67.21 57.94
CA LEU A 498 -28.79 68.57 57.89
C LEU A 498 -29.63 68.86 59.14
N GLY A 499 -30.41 67.88 59.62
CA GLY A 499 -31.10 67.94 60.90
C GLY A 499 -30.13 68.18 62.08
N ILE A 500 -29.09 67.36 62.20
CA ILE A 500 -28.03 67.51 63.22
C ILE A 500 -27.39 68.91 63.16
N ASP A 501 -27.09 69.43 61.97
CA ASP A 501 -26.44 70.75 61.81
C ASP A 501 -27.40 71.91 62.13
N THR A 502 -28.69 71.81 61.85
CA THR A 502 -29.67 72.82 62.33
C THR A 502 -29.80 72.81 63.87
N VAL A 503 -29.71 71.63 64.49
CA VAL A 503 -29.72 71.49 65.95
C VAL A 503 -28.40 71.99 66.57
N ARG A 504 -27.26 71.74 65.91
CA ARG A 504 -25.93 72.29 66.26
C ARG A 504 -25.97 73.82 66.25
N ALA A 505 -26.49 74.43 65.18
CA ALA A 505 -26.65 75.88 65.05
C ALA A 505 -27.58 76.49 66.11
N LEU A 506 -28.66 75.79 66.49
CA LEU A 506 -29.51 76.20 67.61
C LEU A 506 -28.77 76.17 68.95
N ILE A 507 -27.97 75.14 69.20
CA ILE A 507 -27.17 74.98 70.43
C ILE A 507 -26.08 76.04 70.54
N GLU A 508 -25.37 76.32 69.45
CA GLU A 508 -24.38 77.40 69.37
C GLU A 508 -25.03 78.79 69.55
N GLY A 509 -26.14 79.05 68.84
CA GLY A 509 -26.87 80.31 68.90
C GLY A 509 -27.47 80.65 70.26
N HIS A 510 -27.80 79.64 71.08
CA HIS A 510 -28.29 79.82 72.46
C HIS A 510 -27.20 79.62 73.53
N GLY A 511 -25.93 79.39 73.14
CA GLY A 511 -24.80 79.27 74.07
C GLY A 511 -24.84 78.03 74.98
N ILE A 512 -25.48 76.95 74.53
CA ILE A 512 -25.73 75.74 75.34
C ILE A 512 -24.44 74.93 75.49
N LYS A 513 -23.99 74.76 76.74
CA LYS A 513 -22.72 74.09 77.06
C LYS A 513 -22.84 72.57 76.96
N LEU A 514 -22.44 72.01 75.81
CA LEU A 514 -22.31 70.57 75.61
C LEU A 514 -21.33 69.96 76.63
N GLY A 515 -21.81 69.06 77.48
CA GLY A 515 -21.01 68.40 78.50
C GLY A 515 -19.95 67.47 77.88
N VAL A 516 -18.67 67.77 78.11
CA VAL A 516 -17.53 66.97 77.61
C VAL A 516 -17.34 65.74 78.49
N SER A 517 -18.05 64.66 78.16
CA SER A 517 -17.75 63.32 78.66
C SER A 517 -18.25 62.20 77.72
N ALA A 518 -17.80 60.97 78.00
CA ALA A 518 -18.07 59.72 77.30
C ALA A 518 -17.64 59.62 75.82
N ARG A 519 -17.10 58.44 75.46
CA ARG A 519 -16.78 58.04 74.08
C ARG A 519 -18.07 57.67 73.35
N GLY A 520 -18.55 58.57 72.51
CA GLY A 520 -19.62 58.36 71.54
C GLY A 520 -19.56 59.46 70.49
N GLY A 521 -19.97 59.16 69.26
CA GLY A 521 -20.00 60.16 68.19
C GLY A 521 -21.00 61.29 68.47
N GLU A 522 -20.99 62.31 67.62
CA GLU A 522 -21.96 63.42 67.65
C GLU A 522 -23.37 62.89 67.31
N SER A 523 -24.13 62.43 68.31
CA SER A 523 -25.48 61.89 68.12
C SER A 523 -26.56 62.96 68.29
N LEU A 524 -27.61 62.88 67.44
CA LEU A 524 -28.78 63.75 67.53
C LEU A 524 -29.43 63.69 68.93
N GLU A 525 -29.50 62.50 69.53
CA GLU A 525 -29.97 62.27 70.89
C GLU A 525 -29.22 63.14 71.92
N ARG A 526 -27.88 63.18 71.89
CA ARG A 526 -27.07 63.98 72.80
C ARG A 526 -27.31 65.49 72.64
N TYR A 527 -27.55 65.94 71.41
CA TYR A 527 -27.90 67.34 71.15
C TYR A 527 -29.32 67.68 71.65
N LEU A 528 -30.28 66.76 71.47
CA LEU A 528 -31.64 66.89 72.00
C LEU A 528 -31.67 66.84 73.53
N ASP A 529 -30.88 65.98 74.17
CA ASP A 529 -30.71 65.94 75.63
C ASP A 529 -30.13 67.26 76.18
N ALA A 530 -29.13 67.82 75.49
CA ALA A 530 -28.55 69.12 75.88
C ALA A 530 -29.55 70.28 75.73
N LEU A 531 -30.38 70.26 74.68
CA LEU A 531 -31.51 71.19 74.54
C LEU A 531 -32.60 70.95 75.59
N GLY A 532 -32.89 69.69 75.93
CA GLY A 532 -33.82 69.30 76.98
C GLY A 532 -33.40 69.84 78.34
N ILE A 533 -32.15 69.60 78.74
CA ILE A 533 -31.56 70.12 79.98
C ILE A 533 -31.51 71.65 79.98
N HIS A 534 -31.29 72.31 78.83
CA HIS A 534 -31.37 73.76 78.75
C HIS A 534 -32.81 74.28 78.87
N LEU A 535 -33.78 73.66 78.22
CA LEU A 535 -35.19 74.04 78.30
C LEU A 535 -35.77 73.74 79.70
N GLU A 536 -35.39 72.63 80.32
CA GLU A 536 -35.70 72.32 81.72
C GLU A 536 -34.99 73.31 82.66
N GLY A 537 -33.75 73.72 82.36
CA GLY A 537 -33.04 74.78 83.09
C GLY A 537 -33.68 76.16 82.96
N VAL A 538 -34.19 76.52 81.77
CA VAL A 538 -34.94 77.76 81.53
C VAL A 538 -36.33 77.69 82.15
N ALA A 539 -37.00 76.53 82.11
CA ALA A 539 -38.26 76.30 82.79
C ALA A 539 -38.08 76.35 84.31
N ALA A 540 -37.05 75.69 84.87
CA ALA A 540 -36.69 75.74 86.28
C ALA A 540 -36.21 77.13 86.72
N SER A 541 -35.65 77.95 85.82
CA SER A 541 -35.30 79.35 86.05
C SER A 541 -36.52 80.27 85.97
N ALA A 542 -37.48 80.00 85.09
CA ALA A 542 -38.77 80.68 85.07
C ALA A 542 -39.61 80.31 86.31
N ASP A 543 -39.58 79.04 86.71
CA ASP A 543 -40.16 78.53 87.95
C ASP A 543 -39.41 79.05 89.18
N SER A 544 -38.09 79.18 89.18
CA SER A 544 -37.35 79.78 90.30
C SER A 544 -37.60 81.29 90.36
N ALA A 545 -37.73 81.99 89.22
CA ALA A 545 -38.15 83.39 89.20
C ALA A 545 -39.64 83.56 89.61
N ALA A 546 -40.50 82.58 89.32
CA ALA A 546 -41.89 82.56 89.78
C ALA A 546 -42.00 82.22 91.27
N ARG A 547 -41.18 81.28 91.76
CA ARG A 547 -41.04 80.94 93.19
C ARG A 547 -40.40 82.10 93.95
N GLU A 548 -39.34 82.72 93.45
CA GLU A 548 -38.78 83.96 93.99
C GLU A 548 -39.82 85.08 94.02
N ARG A 549 -40.66 85.26 92.99
CA ARG A 549 -41.79 86.21 93.06
C ARG A 549 -42.82 85.83 94.12
N GLN A 550 -43.19 84.55 94.20
CA GLN A 550 -44.08 84.04 95.24
C GLN A 550 -43.44 84.10 96.63
N GLU A 551 -42.12 84.03 96.75
CA GLU A 551 -41.31 84.14 97.97
C GLU A 551 -41.02 85.60 98.31
N TRP A 552 -41.02 86.53 97.37
CA TRP A 552 -41.07 87.97 97.61
C TRP A 552 -42.47 88.38 98.08
N ASP A 553 -43.54 87.86 97.49
CA ASP A 553 -44.90 88.05 97.98
C ASP A 553 -45.17 87.29 99.29
N ALA A 554 -44.54 86.13 99.51
CA ALA A 554 -44.66 85.36 100.74
C ALA A 554 -43.70 85.85 101.83
N THR A 555 -42.55 86.45 101.53
CA THR A 555 -41.75 87.19 102.52
C THR A 555 -42.34 88.56 102.80
N ARG A 556 -43.05 89.19 101.86
CA ARG A 556 -43.92 90.33 102.14
C ARG A 556 -45.05 89.94 103.09
N ARG A 557 -45.84 88.91 102.76
CA ARG A 557 -46.87 88.37 103.66
C ARG A 557 -46.29 87.82 104.96
N ARG A 558 -45.08 87.27 104.96
CA ARG A 558 -44.40 86.77 106.16
C ARG A 558 -43.69 87.87 106.94
N LEU A 559 -43.43 89.03 106.36
CA LEU A 559 -43.14 90.24 107.14
C LEU A 559 -44.45 90.76 107.75
N GLU A 560 -45.57 90.75 107.02
CA GLU A 560 -46.90 91.03 107.57
C GLU A 560 -47.37 89.99 108.62
N GLU A 561 -46.89 88.74 108.56
CA GLU A 561 -47.24 87.64 109.46
C GLU A 561 -46.19 87.35 110.54
N ASP A 562 -44.90 87.61 110.39
CA ASP A 562 -43.92 87.58 111.50
C ASP A 562 -43.99 88.90 112.29
N VAL A 563 -44.52 90.00 111.71
CA VAL A 563 -45.06 91.14 112.49
C VAL A 563 -46.32 90.74 113.28
N ARG A 564 -46.99 89.62 112.98
CA ARG A 564 -48.06 89.04 113.82
C ARG A 564 -47.53 87.94 114.77
N ALA A 565 -46.83 86.94 114.25
CA ALA A 565 -46.28 85.79 114.98
C ALA A 565 -45.04 86.12 115.82
N GLY A 566 -44.46 87.31 115.67
CA GLY A 566 -43.55 87.91 116.65
C GLY A 566 -44.24 88.34 117.94
N PHE A 567 -45.58 88.50 117.95
CA PHE A 567 -46.37 88.55 119.19
C PHE A 567 -46.49 87.14 119.82
N ASP A 568 -46.55 86.07 119.00
CA ASP A 568 -46.85 84.71 119.46
C ASP A 568 -45.60 83.90 119.88
N LYS A 569 -44.63 83.72 118.98
CA LYS A 569 -43.66 82.59 119.03
C LYS A 569 -42.51 82.74 120.05
N ARG A 570 -42.65 83.66 121.00
CA ARG A 570 -41.81 83.75 122.21
C ARG A 570 -42.04 82.58 123.19
N GLU A 571 -43.05 81.75 122.95
CA GLU A 571 -43.55 80.69 123.84
C GLU A 571 -42.91 79.28 123.62
N GLY A 572 -41.79 79.18 122.89
CA GLY A 572 -41.39 77.98 122.12
C GLY A 572 -40.45 76.90 122.73
N LEU A 573 -39.33 76.63 122.03
CA LEU A 573 -38.70 75.29 121.94
C LEU A 573 -37.24 75.21 122.42
N VAL A 574 -36.91 74.15 123.18
CA VAL A 574 -35.64 73.96 123.92
C VAL A 574 -35.15 72.47 123.99
N ARG A 575 -35.83 71.49 123.36
CA ARG A 575 -35.89 70.11 123.90
C ARG A 575 -34.88 69.01 123.48
N GLU A 576 -34.79 68.57 122.22
CA GLU A 576 -34.29 67.19 121.88
C GLU A 576 -33.13 67.12 120.87
N VAL A 577 -32.25 66.09 120.95
CA VAL A 577 -31.07 65.97 120.05
C VAL A 577 -30.42 64.57 119.80
N GLU A 578 -30.80 63.47 120.47
CA GLU A 578 -29.76 62.51 120.95
C GLU A 578 -29.48 61.15 120.23
N GLU A 579 -30.39 60.53 119.46
CA GLU A 579 -30.44 59.04 119.45
C GLU A 579 -29.68 58.22 118.37
N ALA A 580 -29.49 58.69 117.13
CA ALA A 580 -29.24 57.78 115.97
C ALA A 580 -27.76 57.60 115.54
N ARG A 581 -27.11 56.44 115.81
CA ARG A 581 -25.69 56.24 115.40
C ARG A 581 -25.06 54.82 115.26
N ARG A 582 -25.79 53.69 115.19
CA ARG A 582 -25.25 52.38 115.65
C ARG A 582 -24.94 51.21 114.68
N GLU A 583 -25.32 51.22 113.39
CA GLU A 583 -25.65 49.95 112.69
C GLU A 583 -24.98 49.71 111.30
N ARG A 584 -23.63 49.57 111.16
CA ARG A 584 -23.00 49.67 109.80
C ARG A 584 -21.88 48.71 109.31
N GLU A 585 -21.39 47.71 110.04
CA GLU A 585 -20.02 47.16 109.72
C GLU A 585 -19.84 45.72 109.19
N GLU A 586 -20.80 44.79 109.27
CA GLU A 586 -20.43 43.34 109.21
C GLU A 586 -20.16 42.70 107.81
N ALA A 587 -20.85 43.11 106.74
CA ALA A 587 -21.05 42.24 105.56
C ALA A 587 -20.00 42.39 104.42
N ARG A 588 -18.75 41.88 104.57
CA ARG A 588 -17.68 42.21 103.58
C ARG A 588 -16.53 41.21 103.24
N ARG A 589 -16.55 39.91 103.58
CA ARG A 589 -15.32 39.07 103.54
C ARG A 589 -15.18 37.91 102.53
N ASP A 590 -16.23 37.19 102.12
CA ASP A 590 -16.07 35.73 101.89
C ASP A 590 -15.91 35.20 100.44
N VAL A 591 -15.35 35.96 99.48
CA VAL A 591 -15.38 35.57 98.04
C VAL A 591 -14.08 35.88 97.25
N ARG A 592 -13.00 35.07 97.41
CA ARG A 592 -11.74 35.26 96.62
C ARG A 592 -10.87 34.04 96.21
N ASP A 593 -10.95 32.86 96.84
CA ASP A 593 -9.74 31.99 96.91
C ASP A 593 -9.66 30.76 95.96
N LEU A 594 -10.49 30.63 94.91
CA LEU A 594 -10.66 29.34 94.18
C LEU A 594 -10.55 29.38 92.62
N GLU A 595 -9.49 29.98 92.05
CA GLU A 595 -9.31 30.04 90.57
C GLU A 595 -8.04 29.36 89.96
N ASN A 596 -7.00 29.02 90.73
CA ASN A 596 -5.62 28.97 90.19
C ASN A 596 -4.88 27.59 90.14
N ARG A 597 -5.29 26.59 89.32
CA ARG A 597 -4.49 25.35 89.11
C ARG A 597 -4.57 24.63 87.72
N ILE A 598 -3.44 24.62 86.98
CA ILE A 598 -2.85 23.52 86.12
C ILE A 598 -3.58 23.11 84.81
N LYS A 599 -3.08 23.01 83.55
CA LYS A 599 -1.82 23.28 82.75
C LYS A 599 -0.61 22.27 82.66
N GLU A 600 -0.37 21.60 81.48
CA GLU A 600 0.75 20.67 80.99
C GLU A 600 0.59 20.30 79.44
N LEU A 601 1.38 19.60 78.55
CA LEU A 601 2.81 19.08 78.32
C LEU A 601 3.09 18.65 76.79
N GLU A 602 4.25 18.04 76.38
CA GLU A 602 4.76 17.73 74.97
C GLU A 602 5.88 16.58 74.88
N VAL A 603 6.50 16.01 73.78
CA VAL A 603 6.30 15.74 72.29
C VAL A 603 7.51 14.95 71.56
N ARG A 604 7.40 14.52 70.25
CA ARG A 604 8.45 14.21 69.14
C ARG A 604 9.04 12.75 68.79
N THR A 605 9.72 12.52 67.61
CA THR A 605 9.96 11.19 66.84
C THR A 605 11.22 11.01 65.83
N PRO A 606 11.55 9.81 65.17
CA PRO A 606 12.83 9.42 64.41
C PRO A 606 12.82 8.73 62.94
N GLN A 607 13.95 8.19 62.34
CA GLN A 607 14.17 7.67 60.89
C GLN A 607 15.33 6.58 60.56
N THR A 608 15.45 5.87 59.36
CA THR A 608 16.65 5.26 58.52
C THR A 608 16.74 3.76 57.88
N PRO A 609 17.40 3.43 56.68
CA PRO A 609 17.59 2.03 56.01
C PRO A 609 18.83 1.63 54.98
N ALA A 610 18.96 0.34 54.42
CA ALA A 610 19.47 -0.19 53.03
C ALA A 610 20.71 -1.22 52.69
N MET A 611 20.69 -2.07 51.55
CA MET A 611 21.75 -2.78 50.61
C MET A 611 22.22 -4.37 50.53
N SER A 612 22.81 -4.98 49.39
CA SER A 612 23.35 -6.45 49.04
C SER A 612 24.22 -6.66 47.67
N PRO A 613 24.70 -7.79 46.90
CA PRO A 613 24.85 -9.37 46.79
C PRO A 613 26.28 -10.03 46.27
N LEU A 614 26.75 -11.11 45.45
CA LEU A 614 26.46 -12.30 44.43
C LEU A 614 27.70 -13.36 44.05
N PRO A 615 27.65 -14.58 43.30
CA PRO A 615 28.75 -15.68 42.97
C PRO A 615 28.91 -16.55 41.57
N LEU A 616 29.87 -17.57 41.31
CA LEU A 616 30.16 -18.43 40.00
C LEU A 616 31.09 -19.81 39.97
N VAL A 617 31.27 -20.70 38.87
CA VAL A 617 32.09 -22.07 38.73
C VAL A 617 32.48 -22.78 37.28
N GLN A 618 33.36 -23.88 37.07
CA GLN A 618 33.84 -24.62 35.75
C GLN A 618 34.48 -26.16 35.73
N LEU A 619 34.86 -26.92 34.58
CA LEU A 619 35.43 -28.39 34.43
C LEU A 619 36.07 -29.02 33.02
N PRO A 620 36.91 -30.16 32.88
CA PRO A 620 37.62 -30.78 31.61
C PRO A 620 37.94 -32.40 31.31
N PRO A 621 38.54 -32.93 30.13
CA PRO A 621 38.83 -34.39 29.61
C PRO A 621 40.23 -34.80 28.83
N VAL A 622 40.69 -35.90 28.05
CA VAL A 622 40.62 -37.44 27.73
C VAL A 622 41.69 -38.07 26.61
N PRO A 623 42.11 -39.42 26.43
CA PRO A 623 43.21 -40.05 25.50
C PRO A 623 43.14 -41.52 24.74
N GLU A 624 44.15 -42.06 23.91
CA GLU A 624 44.35 -43.48 23.21
C GLU A 624 45.83 -43.82 22.57
N GLY A 625 46.40 -44.88 21.82
CA GLY A 625 46.16 -46.25 21.10
C GLY A 625 47.40 -47.06 20.37
N PRO A 626 47.32 -48.28 19.63
CA PRO A 626 48.42 -49.33 19.26
C PRO A 626 48.63 -50.07 17.80
N VAL A 627 49.61 -51.05 17.51
CA VAL A 627 50.02 -51.79 16.16
C VAL A 627 50.86 -53.19 16.10
N GLU A 628 51.12 -53.93 14.92
CA GLU A 628 51.82 -55.33 14.67
C GLU A 628 52.60 -55.72 13.28
N TYR A 629 53.24 -56.96 13.02
CA TYR A 629 54.06 -57.44 11.77
C TYR A 629 54.53 -59.01 11.53
N VAL A 630 54.91 -59.55 10.28
CA VAL A 630 55.37 -60.98 9.79
C VAL A 630 56.18 -61.06 8.38
N GLY A 631 56.92 -62.04 7.67
CA GLY A 631 57.47 -63.49 7.65
C GLY A 631 58.15 -64.03 6.26
N GLU A 632 58.81 -65.25 6.04
CA GLU A 632 59.58 -65.77 4.77
C GLU A 632 60.06 -67.31 4.61
N ALA A 633 60.49 -67.92 3.42
CA ALA A 633 61.09 -69.34 3.15
C ALA A 633 61.71 -69.82 1.71
N ALA A 634 62.52 -70.96 1.53
CA ALA A 634 63.11 -71.53 0.21
C ALA A 634 63.71 -73.04 0.08
N HIS A 635 64.10 -73.63 -1.13
CA HIS A 635 64.67 -75.05 -1.41
C HIS A 635 65.36 -75.41 -2.85
N PHE A 636 66.07 -76.59 -3.12
CA PHE A 636 66.67 -77.12 -4.45
C PHE A 636 67.23 -78.63 -4.59
N ALA A 637 67.70 -79.18 -5.79
CA ALA A 637 68.32 -80.55 -6.10
C ALA A 637 69.14 -80.84 -7.48
N GLU A 638 69.86 -82.00 -7.70
CA GLU A 638 71.04 -82.23 -8.67
C GLU A 638 71.34 -83.62 -9.44
N VAL A 639 71.99 -83.70 -10.68
CA VAL A 639 72.67 -84.90 -11.42
C VAL A 639 74.32 -84.81 -12.00
N LEU A 640 73.90 -84.33 -13.34
CA LEU A 640 74.35 -84.31 -14.88
C LEU A 640 75.71 -83.87 -15.71
N GLN A 641 75.98 -82.66 -16.33
CA GLN A 641 77.14 -82.20 -17.29
C GLN A 641 77.15 -82.14 -18.92
N PRO A 642 78.26 -82.31 -19.73
CA PRO A 642 79.10 -81.30 -20.49
C PRO A 642 78.62 -80.42 -21.67
N LEU A 643 77.53 -80.71 -22.39
CA LEU A 643 76.98 -79.74 -23.38
C LEU A 643 76.47 -78.45 -22.66
N TRP A 644 76.20 -78.64 -21.37
CA TRP A 644 76.22 -77.71 -20.23
C TRP A 644 77.40 -76.70 -20.17
N ALA A 645 78.53 -76.94 -20.83
CA ALA A 645 79.66 -76.01 -20.86
C ALA A 645 79.55 -74.95 -21.97
N ILE A 646 78.92 -75.28 -23.11
CA ILE A 646 78.75 -74.39 -24.27
C ILE A 646 77.45 -73.60 -24.14
N MET A 647 76.35 -74.28 -23.77
CA MET A 647 75.07 -73.62 -23.54
C MET A 647 75.16 -72.72 -22.29
N PRO A 648 74.50 -71.54 -22.24
CA PRO A 648 74.32 -70.79 -21.00
C PRO A 648 73.51 -71.59 -19.96
N ASN A 649 73.71 -71.36 -18.66
CA ASN A 649 72.98 -72.12 -17.63
C ASN A 649 71.53 -71.66 -17.44
N PRO A 650 70.58 -72.59 -17.17
CA PRO A 650 69.17 -72.24 -17.09
C PRO A 650 68.92 -71.28 -15.93
N ARG A 651 69.69 -71.39 -14.83
CA ARG A 651 69.63 -70.45 -13.70
C ARG A 651 70.05 -69.01 -14.04
N ALA A 652 71.08 -68.76 -14.85
CA ALA A 652 71.40 -67.37 -15.22
C ALA A 652 70.49 -66.81 -16.33
N ARG A 653 69.97 -67.65 -17.24
CA ARG A 653 68.92 -67.22 -18.18
C ARG A 653 67.63 -66.87 -17.42
N ALA A 654 67.15 -67.77 -16.58
CA ALA A 654 66.01 -67.53 -15.69
C ALA A 654 66.25 -66.33 -14.76
N ALA A 655 67.44 -66.15 -14.17
CA ALA A 655 67.73 -64.98 -13.35
C ALA A 655 67.72 -63.65 -14.13
N ARG A 656 67.84 -63.66 -15.47
CA ARG A 656 67.71 -62.46 -16.30
C ARG A 656 66.27 -62.21 -16.77
N PHE A 657 65.49 -63.26 -17.03
CA PHE A 657 64.09 -63.13 -17.42
C PHE A 657 63.09 -63.09 -16.24
N ALA A 658 63.19 -64.01 -15.29
CA ALA A 658 62.28 -64.12 -14.14
C ALA A 658 62.47 -63.02 -13.09
N SER A 659 63.64 -62.38 -13.02
CA SER A 659 63.90 -61.20 -12.18
C SER A 659 62.97 -60.00 -12.48
N ARG A 660 62.18 -60.07 -13.56
CA ARG A 660 61.17 -59.07 -13.94
C ARG A 660 59.71 -59.58 -13.86
N ASN A 661 59.47 -60.84 -13.50
CA ASN A 661 58.13 -61.41 -13.29
C ASN A 661 57.66 -61.37 -11.82
N GLY A 662 58.51 -60.91 -10.90
CA GLY A 662 58.17 -60.78 -9.48
C GLY A 662 57.37 -59.51 -9.17
N SER A 663 56.08 -59.68 -8.87
CA SER A 663 55.13 -58.70 -8.32
C SER A 663 54.70 -57.52 -9.23
N PRO A 664 53.39 -57.20 -9.30
CA PRO A 664 52.90 -56.08 -10.12
C PRO A 664 53.25 -54.74 -9.46
N ARG A 665 54.23 -54.02 -10.02
CA ARG A 665 54.39 -52.59 -9.70
C ARG A 665 53.17 -51.83 -10.21
N HIS A 666 52.33 -51.37 -9.28
CA HIS A 666 51.21 -50.47 -9.56
C HIS A 666 51.62 -49.35 -10.52
N PHE A 667 50.77 -49.09 -11.52
CA PHE A 667 50.83 -47.84 -12.27
C PHE A 667 50.66 -46.68 -11.29
N ARG A 668 51.74 -45.96 -10.98
CA ARG A 668 51.61 -44.62 -10.41
C ARG A 668 50.99 -43.74 -11.50
N THR A 669 49.76 -43.29 -11.26
CA THR A 669 49.07 -42.30 -12.08
C THR A 669 49.94 -41.05 -12.19
N ALA A 670 50.32 -40.68 -13.41
CA ALA A 670 51.20 -39.55 -13.66
C ALA A 670 50.46 -38.22 -13.51
N SER A 671 50.31 -37.75 -12.27
CA SER A 671 49.77 -36.43 -11.95
C SER A 671 50.88 -35.48 -11.51
N ASN A 672 51.72 -35.02 -12.45
CA ASN A 672 52.36 -33.72 -12.31
C ASN A 672 52.78 -33.12 -13.66
N VAL A 673 52.67 -31.78 -13.76
CA VAL A 673 53.02 -31.00 -14.96
C VAL A 673 54.39 -30.37 -14.79
N ASN A 674 55.33 -30.67 -15.70
CA ASN A 674 56.16 -29.65 -16.35
C ASN A 674 57.01 -30.25 -17.49
N GLY A 675 57.37 -29.42 -18.47
CA GLY A 675 58.16 -29.83 -19.63
C GLY A 675 59.68 -29.80 -19.39
N GLY A 676 60.42 -30.61 -20.15
CA GLY A 676 61.88 -30.59 -20.18
C GLY A 676 62.47 -31.88 -20.75
N ALA A 677 63.28 -31.77 -21.81
CA ALA A 677 64.13 -32.79 -22.41
C ALA A 677 63.53 -34.21 -22.67
N SER A 678 63.33 -34.53 -23.95
CA SER A 678 63.03 -35.90 -24.41
C SER A 678 64.21 -36.85 -24.21
N ALA A 679 64.35 -37.42 -23.01
CA ALA A 679 65.11 -38.64 -22.80
C ALA A 679 64.31 -39.83 -23.37
N PRO A 680 64.85 -40.63 -24.32
CA PRO A 680 64.12 -41.78 -24.84
C PRO A 680 63.98 -42.82 -23.73
N VAL A 681 62.74 -43.12 -23.35
CA VAL A 681 62.42 -44.18 -22.38
C VAL A 681 62.77 -45.51 -23.04
N ALA A 682 64.00 -45.98 -22.82
CA ALA A 682 64.56 -47.18 -23.44
C ALA A 682 63.58 -48.35 -23.27
N SER A 683 63.02 -48.82 -24.39
CA SER A 683 61.89 -49.74 -24.35
C SER A 683 62.29 -51.02 -23.62
N LEU A 684 61.35 -51.55 -22.83
CA LEU A 684 61.62 -52.68 -21.94
C LEU A 684 62.05 -53.97 -22.69
N SER A 685 61.79 -54.02 -23.99
CA SER A 685 62.26 -55.01 -24.96
C SER A 685 63.68 -54.74 -25.48
N GLU A 686 64.07 -53.48 -25.65
CA GLU A 686 65.40 -53.09 -26.16
C GLU A 686 66.51 -53.38 -25.13
N LEU A 687 66.23 -53.13 -23.84
CA LEU A 687 67.09 -53.55 -22.73
C LEU A 687 67.28 -55.07 -22.71
N ASP A 688 66.18 -55.83 -22.86
CA ASP A 688 66.21 -57.29 -22.82
C ASP A 688 66.94 -57.87 -24.05
N VAL A 689 66.74 -57.33 -25.25
CA VAL A 689 67.46 -57.72 -26.48
C VAL A 689 68.96 -57.39 -26.40
N ARG A 690 69.33 -56.23 -25.84
CA ARG A 690 70.74 -55.89 -25.56
C ARG A 690 71.34 -56.89 -24.56
N SER A 691 70.59 -57.30 -23.53
CA SER A 691 71.04 -58.28 -22.54
C SER A 691 71.21 -59.70 -23.12
N LEU A 692 70.29 -60.13 -24.00
CA LEU A 692 70.40 -61.36 -24.77
C LEU A 692 71.66 -61.38 -25.64
N LYS A 693 71.91 -60.29 -26.38
CA LYS A 693 73.09 -60.19 -27.25
C LYS A 693 74.40 -60.30 -26.46
N THR A 694 74.45 -59.81 -25.22
CA THR A 694 75.62 -59.97 -24.33
C THR A 694 75.76 -61.35 -23.68
N LEU A 695 74.79 -62.27 -23.83
CA LEU A 695 74.85 -63.63 -23.29
C LEU A 695 75.31 -64.68 -24.33
N TYR A 696 75.38 -64.31 -25.61
CA TYR A 696 75.72 -65.20 -26.73
C TYR A 696 76.92 -64.71 -27.57
N ASP A 697 77.70 -63.74 -27.07
CA ASP A 697 78.88 -63.20 -27.75
C ASP A 697 80.11 -64.11 -27.49
N PRO A 698 80.71 -64.75 -28.51
CA PRO A 698 81.77 -65.76 -28.33
C PRO A 698 83.17 -65.17 -28.09
N SER A 699 83.31 -63.86 -27.88
CA SER A 699 84.62 -63.22 -27.68
C SER A 699 85.27 -63.64 -26.35
N PRO A 700 86.49 -64.23 -26.36
CA PRO A 700 87.09 -64.88 -25.19
C PRO A 700 87.60 -63.92 -24.09
N SER A 701 87.42 -62.60 -24.26
CA SER A 701 87.96 -61.57 -23.36
C SER A 701 86.94 -60.88 -22.46
N ARG A 702 85.63 -61.23 -22.54
CA ARG A 702 84.57 -60.51 -21.80
C ARG A 702 83.50 -61.37 -21.12
N SER A 703 83.58 -62.69 -21.26
CA SER A 703 82.59 -63.63 -20.70
C SER A 703 83.14 -64.31 -19.43
N PRO A 704 82.56 -64.07 -18.23
CA PRO A 704 82.96 -64.81 -17.04
C PRO A 704 82.49 -66.27 -17.15
N ASN A 705 83.40 -67.23 -16.97
CA ASN A 705 83.12 -68.67 -17.07
C ASN A 705 82.25 -69.17 -15.90
N LEU A 706 80.95 -68.89 -15.95
CA LEU A 706 79.95 -69.28 -14.94
C LEU A 706 79.59 -70.78 -14.95
N ASN A 707 80.07 -71.55 -15.93
CA ASN A 707 79.88 -73.01 -16.01
C ASN A 707 80.93 -73.81 -15.19
N ALA A 708 81.72 -73.16 -14.34
CA ALA A 708 82.86 -73.77 -13.65
C ALA A 708 82.53 -74.74 -12.50
N ASN A 709 81.34 -74.62 -11.87
CA ASN A 709 81.05 -75.29 -10.60
C ASN A 709 79.74 -76.08 -10.57
N ASP A 710 78.89 -75.96 -11.59
CA ASP A 710 77.81 -76.92 -11.76
C ASP A 710 78.40 -78.18 -12.39
N GLN A 711 78.50 -79.21 -11.56
CA GLN A 711 78.14 -80.54 -12.03
C GLN A 711 76.74 -80.42 -12.71
N PHE A 712 75.73 -79.98 -11.97
CA PHE A 712 74.54 -80.81 -11.93
C PHE A 712 73.18 -80.12 -12.23
N THR A 713 72.20 -80.05 -11.30
CA THR A 713 70.74 -80.13 -11.63
C THR A 713 70.34 -81.48 -12.26
N VAL A 714 69.06 -81.91 -12.25
CA VAL A 714 68.64 -83.32 -12.49
C VAL A 714 68.64 -83.80 -13.98
N GLU A 715 67.54 -83.83 -14.73
CA GLU A 715 67.53 -84.06 -16.21
C GLU A 715 68.16 -82.88 -17.00
N ALA A 716 69.14 -82.21 -16.40
CA ALA A 716 69.48 -80.80 -16.52
C ALA A 716 69.87 -80.31 -17.90
N PHE A 717 70.31 -81.17 -18.80
CA PHE A 717 70.66 -80.80 -20.17
C PHE A 717 69.49 -81.03 -21.15
N ALA A 718 68.69 -82.08 -20.95
CA ALA A 718 67.41 -82.20 -21.64
C ALA A 718 66.51 -81.02 -21.24
N GLN A 719 66.46 -80.72 -19.94
CA GLN A 719 65.94 -79.47 -19.38
C GLN A 719 66.63 -78.26 -20.05
N ARG A 720 67.95 -78.02 -19.93
CA ARG A 720 68.61 -76.82 -20.49
C ARG A 720 68.34 -76.56 -21.98
N VAL A 721 68.19 -77.60 -22.82
CA VAL A 721 67.83 -77.46 -24.25
C VAL A 721 66.35 -77.16 -24.43
N GLN A 722 65.47 -77.89 -23.73
CA GLN A 722 64.03 -77.64 -23.71
C GLN A 722 63.72 -76.25 -23.13
N ASP A 723 64.51 -75.79 -22.15
CA ASP A 723 64.51 -74.47 -21.56
C ASP A 723 64.87 -73.43 -22.61
N ILE A 724 65.90 -73.62 -23.45
CA ILE A 724 66.23 -72.68 -24.55
C ILE A 724 65.08 -72.58 -25.53
N ILE A 725 64.50 -73.71 -25.94
CA ILE A 725 63.34 -73.72 -26.85
C ILE A 725 62.12 -73.06 -26.18
N SER A 726 61.99 -73.17 -24.85
CA SER A 726 60.96 -72.47 -24.07
C SER A 726 61.27 -70.98 -23.90
N ASP A 727 62.54 -70.59 -23.76
CA ASP A 727 63.02 -69.20 -23.64
C ASP A 727 62.80 -68.45 -24.95
N ASP A 728 63.17 -69.05 -26.09
CA ASP A 728 62.94 -68.50 -27.43
C ASP A 728 61.44 -68.42 -27.76
N ARG A 729 60.66 -69.46 -27.39
CA ARG A 729 59.20 -69.42 -27.50
C ARG A 729 58.61 -68.32 -26.62
N ALA A 730 59.04 -68.21 -25.37
CA ALA A 730 58.59 -67.18 -24.43
C ALA A 730 59.00 -65.78 -24.91
N LEU A 731 60.17 -65.63 -25.55
CA LEU A 731 60.64 -64.40 -26.18
C LEU A 731 59.77 -64.01 -27.38
N ILE A 732 59.48 -64.95 -28.29
CA ILE A 732 58.57 -64.72 -29.43
C ILE A 732 57.17 -64.35 -28.93
N GLU A 733 56.62 -65.11 -27.99
CA GLU A 733 55.32 -64.80 -27.40
C GLU A 733 55.34 -63.45 -26.66
N ARG A 734 56.45 -63.07 -26.00
CA ARG A 734 56.62 -61.78 -25.31
C ARG A 734 56.81 -60.62 -26.29
N LEU A 735 57.43 -60.83 -27.46
CA LEU A 735 57.50 -59.86 -28.56
C LEU A 735 56.13 -59.66 -29.21
N VAL A 736 55.35 -60.72 -29.43
CA VAL A 736 53.96 -60.64 -29.91
C VAL A 736 53.06 -59.95 -28.87
N ARG A 737 53.21 -60.27 -27.57
CA ARG A 737 52.55 -59.56 -26.46
C ARG A 737 52.96 -58.08 -26.43
N PHE A 738 54.23 -57.76 -26.66
CA PHE A 738 54.73 -56.38 -26.71
C PHE A 738 54.17 -55.60 -27.92
N ALA A 739 54.12 -56.19 -29.11
CA ALA A 739 53.52 -55.57 -30.29
C ALA A 739 52.02 -55.27 -30.05
N LYS A 740 51.27 -56.25 -29.54
CA LYS A 740 49.86 -56.07 -29.14
C LYS A 740 49.69 -55.01 -28.04
N ALA A 741 50.58 -55.00 -27.03
CA ALA A 741 50.56 -53.99 -25.98
C ALA A 741 50.90 -52.58 -26.51
N HIS A 742 51.81 -52.46 -27.47
CA HIS A 742 52.16 -51.19 -28.10
C HIS A 742 51.03 -50.66 -28.99
N GLU A 743 50.31 -51.53 -29.72
CA GLU A 743 49.06 -51.16 -30.39
C GLU A 743 47.97 -50.73 -29.39
N LEU A 744 47.81 -51.44 -28.28
CA LEU A 744 46.85 -51.07 -27.24
C LEU A 744 47.22 -49.74 -26.57
N LEU A 745 48.51 -49.48 -26.34
CA LEU A 745 49.01 -48.19 -25.83
C LEU A 745 48.82 -47.06 -26.86
N LYS A 746 49.04 -47.31 -28.15
CA LYS A 746 48.72 -46.35 -29.22
C LYS A 746 47.22 -46.05 -29.25
N LYS A 747 46.36 -47.07 -29.27
CA LYS A 747 44.89 -46.93 -29.22
C LYS A 747 44.40 -46.26 -27.93
N ASN A 748 45.11 -46.43 -26.81
CA ASN A 748 44.84 -45.74 -25.55
C ASN A 748 45.26 -44.26 -25.63
N ALA A 749 46.44 -43.95 -26.14
CA ALA A 749 46.90 -42.57 -26.35
C ALA A 749 46.01 -41.80 -27.34
N GLU A 750 45.56 -42.44 -28.42
CA GLU A 750 44.59 -41.87 -29.38
C GLU A 750 43.24 -41.58 -28.71
N ARG A 751 42.75 -42.48 -27.83
CA ARG A 751 41.53 -42.24 -27.02
C ARG A 751 41.74 -41.12 -26.00
N ALA A 752 42.88 -41.09 -25.30
CA ALA A 752 43.21 -40.05 -24.33
C ALA A 752 43.35 -38.67 -25.00
N GLN A 753 43.92 -38.60 -26.20
CA GLN A 753 43.96 -37.39 -27.01
C GLN A 753 42.56 -36.97 -27.43
N LYS A 754 41.71 -37.89 -27.90
CA LYS A 754 40.30 -37.59 -28.25
C LYS A 754 39.52 -37.06 -27.04
N LEU A 755 39.64 -37.69 -25.87
CA LEU A 755 39.02 -37.24 -24.62
C LEU A 755 39.56 -35.87 -24.16
N ALA A 756 40.84 -35.58 -24.36
CA ALA A 756 41.42 -34.26 -24.07
C ALA A 756 40.92 -33.17 -25.05
N GLN A 757 40.73 -33.52 -26.33
CA GLN A 757 40.14 -32.62 -27.33
C GLN A 757 38.65 -32.36 -27.03
N GLU A 758 37.88 -33.41 -26.70
CA GLU A 758 36.48 -33.32 -26.28
C GLU A 758 36.33 -32.48 -25.00
N GLY A 759 37.21 -32.70 -24.01
CA GLY A 759 37.30 -31.88 -22.81
C GLY A 759 37.64 -30.42 -23.11
N SER A 760 38.54 -30.14 -24.05
CA SER A 760 38.86 -28.77 -24.48
C SER A 760 37.67 -28.10 -25.16
N THR A 761 36.97 -28.79 -26.07
CA THR A 761 35.77 -28.23 -26.72
C THR A 761 34.61 -28.04 -25.75
N ALA A 762 34.45 -28.93 -24.77
CA ALA A 762 33.47 -28.77 -23.69
C ALA A 762 33.80 -27.53 -22.85
N LEU A 763 35.06 -27.38 -22.39
CA LEU A 763 35.52 -26.20 -21.65
C LEU A 763 35.33 -24.90 -22.45
N GLU A 764 35.61 -24.90 -23.76
CA GLU A 764 35.28 -23.75 -24.62
C GLU A 764 33.78 -23.44 -24.66
N THR A 765 32.91 -24.46 -24.72
CA THR A 765 31.44 -24.22 -24.68
C THR A 765 30.98 -23.71 -23.33
N TYR A 766 31.51 -24.23 -22.22
CA TYR A 766 31.24 -23.70 -20.88
C TYR A 766 31.76 -22.26 -20.73
N GLN A 767 32.96 -21.94 -21.22
CA GLN A 767 33.49 -20.58 -21.20
C GLN A 767 32.60 -19.61 -21.98
N LYS A 768 32.11 -20.01 -23.17
CA LYS A 768 31.16 -19.22 -23.98
C LYS A 768 29.79 -19.07 -23.29
N GLN A 769 29.31 -20.10 -22.58
CA GLN A 769 28.09 -20.03 -21.78
C GLN A 769 28.23 -19.10 -20.57
N VAL A 770 29.35 -19.18 -19.84
CA VAL A 770 29.66 -18.27 -18.72
C VAL A 770 29.76 -16.83 -19.21
N GLN A 771 30.46 -16.56 -20.32
CA GLN A 771 30.53 -15.22 -20.91
C GLN A 771 29.15 -14.67 -21.29
N LEU A 772 28.28 -15.48 -21.91
CA LEU A 772 26.92 -15.08 -22.26
C LEU A 772 26.03 -14.85 -21.03
N LEU A 773 26.20 -15.64 -19.97
CA LEU A 773 25.52 -15.43 -18.68
C LEU A 773 26.02 -14.17 -17.97
N GLU A 774 27.33 -13.88 -18.01
CA GLU A 774 27.89 -12.62 -17.51
C GLU A 774 27.38 -11.41 -18.31
N GLU A 775 27.35 -11.47 -19.64
CA GLU A 775 26.79 -10.42 -20.51
C GLU A 775 25.31 -10.17 -20.21
N ARG A 776 24.51 -11.25 -20.06
CA ARG A 776 23.12 -11.14 -19.65
C ARG A 776 22.97 -10.55 -18.25
N ASN A 777 23.84 -10.88 -17.29
CA ASN A 777 23.83 -10.29 -15.95
C ASN A 777 24.26 -8.81 -15.97
N ARG A 778 25.23 -8.42 -16.81
CA ARG A 778 25.57 -7.00 -17.05
C ARG A 778 24.38 -6.24 -17.63
N GLU A 779 23.68 -6.82 -18.61
CA GLU A 779 22.48 -6.20 -19.19
C GLU A 779 21.34 -6.06 -18.16
N LEU A 780 21.06 -7.12 -17.38
CA LEU A 780 20.04 -7.08 -16.33
C LEU A 780 20.37 -6.06 -15.25
N ASN A 781 21.63 -5.98 -14.81
CA ASN A 781 22.08 -4.97 -13.85
C ASN A 781 21.98 -3.55 -14.43
N GLY A 782 22.29 -3.35 -15.72
CA GLY A 782 22.09 -2.07 -16.39
C GLY A 782 20.62 -1.66 -16.48
N ARG A 783 19.70 -2.60 -16.71
CA ARG A 783 18.25 -2.36 -16.68
C ARG A 783 17.75 -2.06 -15.26
N LEU A 784 18.27 -2.75 -14.25
CA LEU A 784 17.95 -2.47 -12.84
C LEU A 784 18.42 -1.07 -12.43
N ALA A 785 19.63 -0.67 -12.83
CA ALA A 785 20.16 0.67 -12.63
C ALA A 785 19.26 1.73 -13.29
N GLY A 786 18.93 1.57 -14.58
CA GLY A 786 18.04 2.49 -15.29
C GLY A 786 16.64 2.61 -14.67
N MET A 787 16.06 1.51 -14.16
CA MET A 787 14.80 1.57 -13.42
C MET A 787 14.95 2.26 -12.06
N SER A 788 16.09 2.12 -11.36
CA SER A 788 16.34 2.87 -10.12
C SER A 788 16.55 4.37 -10.36
N GLU A 789 17.18 4.75 -11.47
CA GLU A 789 17.31 6.15 -11.91
C GLU A 789 15.93 6.74 -12.29
N GLU A 790 15.07 5.98 -12.99
CA GLU A 790 13.70 6.39 -13.31
C GLU A 790 12.83 6.53 -12.05
N VAL A 791 12.90 5.59 -11.11
CA VAL A 791 12.20 5.68 -9.82
C VAL A 791 12.70 6.89 -9.01
N GLN A 792 14.00 7.15 -8.95
CA GLN A 792 14.54 8.31 -8.26
C GLN A 792 14.12 9.63 -8.92
N TYR A 793 14.12 9.70 -10.26
CA TYR A 793 13.61 10.87 -10.98
C TYR A 793 12.12 11.12 -10.70
N LEU A 794 11.30 10.06 -10.66
CA LEU A 794 9.88 10.17 -10.31
C LEU A 794 9.67 10.57 -8.83
N GLN A 795 10.56 10.14 -7.92
CA GLN A 795 10.58 10.58 -6.52
C GLN A 795 10.91 12.08 -6.43
N ASP A 796 11.99 12.54 -7.06
CA ASP A 796 12.40 13.96 -7.08
C ASP A 796 11.30 14.87 -7.68
N VAL A 797 10.61 14.40 -8.73
CA VAL A 797 9.47 15.11 -9.34
C VAL A 797 8.25 15.12 -8.42
N ALA A 798 7.94 14.02 -7.73
CA ALA A 798 6.84 13.96 -6.77
C ALA A 798 7.09 14.89 -5.58
N ASP A 799 8.28 14.82 -4.97
CA ASP A 799 8.67 15.66 -3.84
C ASP A 799 8.60 17.15 -4.24
N ARG A 800 9.10 17.51 -5.43
CA ARG A 800 8.94 18.87 -5.98
C ARG A 800 7.47 19.29 -6.13
N ILE A 801 6.61 18.43 -6.67
CA ILE A 801 5.17 18.74 -6.82
C ILE A 801 4.51 18.90 -5.44
N THR A 802 4.94 18.16 -4.40
CA THR A 802 4.43 18.38 -3.03
C THR A 802 4.88 19.72 -2.44
N GLN A 803 6.09 20.18 -2.76
CA GLN A 803 6.58 21.51 -2.36
C GLN A 803 5.81 22.63 -3.06
N GLU A 804 5.68 22.57 -4.39
CA GLU A 804 4.90 23.54 -5.17
C GLU A 804 3.42 23.56 -4.73
N LYS A 805 2.85 22.41 -4.35
CA LYS A 805 1.50 22.33 -3.75
C LYS A 805 1.44 23.00 -2.38
N ALA A 806 2.40 22.75 -1.49
CA ALA A 806 2.43 23.34 -0.15
C ALA A 806 2.61 24.87 -0.19
N GLU A 807 3.40 25.39 -1.14
CA GLU A 807 3.52 26.83 -1.40
C GLU A 807 2.19 27.46 -1.85
N ILE A 808 1.43 26.77 -2.72
CA ILE A 808 0.10 27.22 -3.15
C ILE A 808 -0.92 27.17 -2.00
N GLU A 809 -0.88 26.14 -1.16
CA GLU A 809 -1.75 26.04 0.02
C GLU A 809 -1.43 27.12 1.07
N MET A 810 -0.15 27.47 1.24
CA MET A 810 0.27 28.61 2.06
C MET A 810 -0.23 29.95 1.50
N GLN A 811 -0.05 30.20 0.20
CA GLN A 811 -0.56 31.41 -0.47
C GLN A 811 -2.09 31.51 -0.40
N ALA A 812 -2.81 30.40 -0.47
CA ALA A 812 -4.26 30.37 -0.30
C ALA A 812 -4.68 30.69 1.15
N ALA A 813 -3.93 30.20 2.15
CA ALA A 813 -4.16 30.53 3.56
C ALA A 813 -3.85 32.01 3.88
N GLU A 814 -2.78 32.57 3.30
CA GLU A 814 -2.48 34.01 3.38
C GLU A 814 -3.61 34.84 2.75
N GLN A 815 -4.09 34.46 1.56
CA GLN A 815 -5.21 35.12 0.90
C GLN A 815 -6.48 35.06 1.76
N ALA A 816 -6.81 33.91 2.35
CA ALA A 816 -7.94 33.79 3.29
C ALA A 816 -7.81 34.75 4.47
N GLN A 817 -6.65 34.83 5.13
CA GLN A 817 -6.40 35.79 6.21
C GLN A 817 -6.57 37.25 5.76
N THR A 818 -6.16 37.61 4.53
CA THR A 818 -6.42 38.97 4.01
C THR A 818 -7.90 39.23 3.74
N MET A 819 -8.68 38.21 3.32
CA MET A 819 -10.13 38.36 3.16
C MET A 819 -10.84 38.49 4.49
N ASP A 820 -10.40 37.76 5.53
CA ASP A 820 -10.92 37.90 6.90
C ASP A 820 -10.62 39.30 7.46
N GLN A 821 -9.39 39.80 7.31
CA GLN A 821 -9.01 41.17 7.71
C GLN A 821 -9.80 42.25 6.94
N LEU A 822 -10.02 42.07 5.63
CA LEU A 822 -10.88 42.96 4.84
C LEU A 822 -12.35 42.88 5.26
N THR A 823 -12.82 41.72 5.70
CA THR A 823 -14.17 41.53 6.22
C THR A 823 -14.33 42.16 7.61
N GLU A 824 -13.36 42.01 8.51
CA GLU A 824 -13.34 42.66 9.82
C GLU A 824 -13.25 44.20 9.69
N THR A 825 -12.38 44.70 8.82
CA THR A 825 -12.30 46.16 8.57
C THR A 825 -13.57 46.69 7.91
N ASN A 826 -14.22 45.95 6.99
CA ASN A 826 -15.52 46.32 6.44
C ASN A 826 -16.64 46.28 7.50
N ASN A 827 -16.64 45.27 8.38
CA ASN A 827 -17.61 45.15 9.48
C ASN A 827 -17.44 46.28 10.51
N THR A 828 -16.20 46.63 10.87
CA THR A 828 -15.94 47.76 11.80
C THR A 828 -16.18 49.12 11.16
N LEU A 829 -15.98 49.28 9.84
CA LEU A 829 -16.42 50.46 9.10
C LEU A 829 -17.95 50.54 9.05
N SER A 830 -18.64 49.42 8.80
CA SER A 830 -20.11 49.34 8.79
C SER A 830 -20.72 49.62 10.16
N ALA A 831 -20.11 49.12 11.24
CA ALA A 831 -20.50 49.47 12.61
C ALA A 831 -20.29 50.96 12.91
N LYS A 832 -19.20 51.57 12.42
CA LYS A 832 -18.96 53.01 12.54
C LYS A 832 -19.94 53.84 11.71
N THR A 833 -20.32 53.43 10.50
CA THR A 833 -21.33 54.15 9.71
C THR A 833 -22.73 53.99 10.27
N LEU A 834 -23.07 52.84 10.86
CA LEU A 834 -24.30 52.67 11.62
C LEU A 834 -24.33 53.55 12.87
N SER A 835 -23.27 53.54 13.69
CA SER A 835 -23.16 54.40 14.88
C SER A 835 -23.20 55.90 14.54
N LEU A 836 -22.56 56.31 13.44
CA LEU A 836 -22.59 57.71 12.98
C LEU A 836 -23.95 58.08 12.34
N ALA A 837 -24.64 57.13 11.69
CA ALA A 837 -26.02 57.33 11.25
C ALA A 837 -26.99 57.43 12.44
N GLU A 838 -26.78 56.64 13.49
CA GLU A 838 -27.53 56.69 14.75
C GLU A 838 -27.27 58.01 15.49
N GLU A 839 -26.01 58.50 15.53
CA GLU A 839 -25.67 59.83 16.03
C GLU A 839 -26.34 60.95 15.21
N VAL A 840 -26.35 60.84 13.87
CA VAL A 840 -27.03 61.79 12.97
C VAL A 840 -28.57 61.72 13.09
N VAL A 841 -29.14 60.60 13.55
CA VAL A 841 -30.57 60.46 13.89
C VAL A 841 -30.88 60.96 15.31
N ALA A 842 -29.94 60.82 16.25
CA ALA A 842 -30.05 61.32 17.63
C ALA A 842 -29.76 62.83 17.75
N ALA A 843 -28.94 63.41 16.88
CA ALA A 843 -28.68 64.84 16.84
C ALA A 843 -29.96 65.70 16.70
N PRO A 844 -30.90 65.42 15.75
CA PRO A 844 -32.17 66.13 15.69
C PRO A 844 -33.12 65.80 16.84
N GLU A 845 -32.98 64.67 17.56
CA GLU A 845 -33.66 64.45 18.84
C GLU A 845 -33.13 65.43 19.92
N GLY A 846 -31.80 65.57 20.03
CA GLY A 846 -31.17 66.54 20.93
C GLY A 846 -31.59 67.98 20.62
N VAL A 847 -31.57 68.37 19.35
CA VAL A 847 -32.01 69.69 18.89
C VAL A 847 -33.52 69.89 19.08
N LYS A 848 -34.37 68.87 18.90
CA LYS A 848 -35.81 68.95 19.24
C LYS A 848 -36.02 69.16 20.74
N ARG A 849 -35.33 68.42 21.61
CA ARG A 849 -35.41 68.59 23.07
C ARG A 849 -34.99 69.99 23.48
N GLN A 850 -33.87 70.49 22.94
CA GLN A 850 -33.44 71.89 23.13
C GLN A 850 -34.45 72.91 22.58
N LEU A 851 -35.09 72.65 21.43
CA LEU A 851 -36.14 73.51 20.86
C LEU A 851 -37.39 73.53 21.74
N ASP A 852 -37.80 72.40 22.29
CA ASP A 852 -38.99 72.28 23.13
C ASP A 852 -38.74 72.82 24.55
N ASP A 853 -37.53 72.72 25.09
CA ASP A 853 -37.12 73.44 26.30
C ASP A 853 -36.97 74.95 26.06
N ALA A 854 -36.45 75.37 24.90
CA ALA A 854 -36.47 76.77 24.50
C ALA A 854 -37.90 77.29 24.34
N ARG A 855 -38.84 76.50 23.81
CA ARG A 855 -40.28 76.82 23.74
C ARG A 855 -40.91 76.91 25.12
N ARG A 856 -40.63 75.98 26.04
CA ARG A 856 -41.08 76.04 27.44
C ARG A 856 -40.59 77.32 28.12
N ASN A 857 -39.32 77.68 27.93
CA ASN A 857 -38.74 78.91 28.46
C ASN A 857 -39.37 80.16 27.82
N LEU A 858 -39.60 80.17 26.51
CA LEU A 858 -40.26 81.27 25.80
C LEU A 858 -41.73 81.42 26.26
N GLN A 859 -42.43 80.30 26.49
CA GLN A 859 -43.79 80.28 27.04
C GLN A 859 -43.83 80.77 28.49
N ALA A 860 -42.85 80.41 29.32
CA ALA A 860 -42.70 80.93 30.69
C ALA A 860 -42.41 82.44 30.68
N VAL A 861 -41.55 82.93 29.78
CA VAL A 861 -41.30 84.36 29.57
C VAL A 861 -42.54 85.08 29.03
N GLN A 862 -43.34 84.45 28.17
CA GLN A 862 -44.63 85.00 27.73
C GLN A 862 -45.64 85.10 28.88
N LEU A 863 -45.72 84.11 29.78
CA LEU A 863 -46.56 84.17 30.97
C LEU A 863 -46.10 85.28 31.93
N GLN A 864 -44.80 85.38 32.20
CA GLN A 864 -44.21 86.47 32.98
C GLN A 864 -44.50 87.84 32.34
N LEU A 865 -44.37 87.97 31.02
CA LEU A 865 -44.66 89.21 30.31
C LEU A 865 -46.16 89.54 30.30
N GLN A 866 -47.03 88.53 30.27
CA GLN A 866 -48.48 88.70 30.42
C GLN A 866 -48.85 89.16 31.85
N ASP A 867 -48.21 88.63 32.89
CA ASP A 867 -48.43 89.05 34.28
C ASP A 867 -47.83 90.44 34.55
N VAL A 868 -46.68 90.78 33.96
CA VAL A 868 -46.17 92.15 33.93
C VAL A 868 -47.16 93.08 33.21
N GLN A 869 -47.75 92.68 32.08
CA GLN A 869 -48.79 93.45 31.39
C GLN A 869 -50.07 93.64 32.22
N LYS A 870 -50.53 92.61 32.96
CA LYS A 870 -51.64 92.72 33.91
C LYS A 870 -51.30 93.74 35.01
N SER A 871 -50.15 93.57 35.67
CA SER A 871 -49.70 94.49 36.73
C SER A 871 -49.53 95.93 36.21
N HIS A 872 -49.11 96.10 34.95
CA HIS A 872 -49.04 97.41 34.33
C HIS A 872 -50.44 97.98 34.09
N ALA A 873 -51.39 97.21 33.55
CA ALA A 873 -52.78 97.62 33.40
C ALA A 873 -53.44 97.98 34.76
N ASP A 874 -53.11 97.27 35.83
CA ASP A 874 -53.55 97.59 37.20
C ASP A 874 -52.92 98.91 37.68
N THR A 875 -51.62 99.15 37.43
CA THR A 875 -50.98 100.43 37.76
C THR A 875 -51.55 101.60 36.95
N VAL A 876 -51.84 101.41 35.66
CA VAL A 876 -52.47 102.43 34.79
C VAL A 876 -53.90 102.71 35.24
N SER A 877 -54.65 101.67 35.61
CA SER A 877 -56.00 101.83 36.19
C SER A 877 -55.95 102.63 37.49
N ARG A 878 -54.99 102.32 38.37
CA ARG A 878 -54.77 103.03 39.65
C ARG A 878 -54.23 104.45 39.47
N LEU A 879 -53.46 104.73 38.43
CA LEU A 879 -53.11 106.09 38.04
C LEU A 879 -54.35 106.85 37.57
N SER A 880 -55.22 106.24 36.74
CA SER A 880 -56.45 106.90 36.27
C SER A 880 -57.46 107.20 37.38
N THR A 881 -57.46 106.45 38.49
CA THR A 881 -58.25 106.80 39.69
C THR A 881 -57.61 107.94 40.47
N LEU A 882 -56.28 107.92 40.66
CA LEU A 882 -55.55 109.02 41.31
C LEU A 882 -55.63 110.33 40.50
N GLU A 883 -55.68 110.27 39.16
CA GLU A 883 -55.91 111.43 38.29
C GLU A 883 -57.32 112.01 38.47
N LYS A 884 -58.34 111.17 38.70
CA LYS A 884 -59.70 111.63 39.03
C LYS A 884 -59.76 112.25 40.42
N GLU A 885 -59.18 111.61 41.43
CA GLU A 885 -59.07 112.17 42.79
C GLU A 885 -58.32 113.53 42.77
N LEU A 886 -57.30 113.67 41.92
CA LEU A 886 -56.58 114.92 41.69
C LEU A 886 -57.46 115.98 40.97
N GLN A 887 -58.28 115.59 40.00
CA GLN A 887 -59.22 116.50 39.34
C GLN A 887 -60.35 116.95 40.28
N GLU A 888 -60.90 116.04 41.09
CA GLU A 888 -61.92 116.34 42.10
C GLU A 888 -61.39 117.27 43.19
N THR A 889 -60.18 117.03 43.70
CA THR A 889 -59.53 117.93 44.67
C THR A 889 -59.14 119.29 44.07
N GLN A 890 -58.77 119.35 42.79
CA GLN A 890 -58.59 120.62 42.08
C GLN A 890 -59.90 121.38 41.85
N ALA A 891 -61.01 120.68 41.57
CA ALA A 891 -62.34 121.28 41.45
C ALA A 891 -62.84 121.82 42.79
N ALA A 892 -62.70 121.05 43.87
CA ALA A 892 -63.02 121.48 45.24
C ALA A 892 -62.16 122.68 45.67
N ARG A 893 -60.88 122.71 45.28
CA ARG A 893 -60.02 123.88 45.52
C ARG A 893 -60.51 125.11 44.76
N LYS A 894 -60.92 124.99 43.49
CA LYS A 894 -61.46 126.12 42.73
C LYS A 894 -62.74 126.67 43.34
N ALA A 895 -63.66 125.80 43.76
CA ALA A 895 -64.86 126.22 44.50
C ALA A 895 -64.49 126.99 45.78
N ALA A 896 -63.51 126.53 46.56
CA ALA A 896 -63.02 127.24 47.74
C ALA A 896 -62.28 128.57 47.43
N GLU A 897 -61.69 128.70 46.25
CA GLU A 897 -61.13 129.97 45.75
C GLU A 897 -62.25 130.93 45.27
N GLU A 898 -63.32 130.41 44.66
CA GLU A 898 -64.52 131.16 44.27
C GLU A 898 -65.35 131.64 45.49
N ASP A 899 -65.60 130.77 46.48
CA ASP A 899 -66.22 131.11 47.78
C ASP A 899 -65.45 132.23 48.50
N ARG A 900 -64.11 132.15 48.45
CA ARG A 900 -63.24 133.19 49.03
C ARG A 900 -63.37 134.51 48.28
N ASP A 901 -63.39 134.46 46.96
CA ASP A 901 -63.57 135.63 46.10
C ASP A 901 -64.95 136.30 46.35
N GLU A 902 -66.00 135.53 46.63
CA GLU A 902 -67.30 136.06 47.07
C GLU A 902 -67.24 136.68 48.46
N LEU A 903 -66.57 136.05 49.43
CA LEU A 903 -66.35 136.63 50.76
C LEU A 903 -65.56 137.96 50.69
N GLU A 904 -64.55 138.06 49.81
CA GLU A 904 -63.81 139.30 49.59
C GLU A 904 -64.67 140.36 48.87
N ARG A 905 -65.56 139.97 47.93
CA ARG A 905 -66.58 140.89 47.35
C ARG A 905 -67.58 141.40 48.39
N VAL A 906 -68.13 140.53 49.23
CA VAL A 906 -69.07 140.91 50.32
C VAL A 906 -68.38 141.88 51.28
N ARG A 907 -67.18 141.54 51.75
CA ARG A 907 -66.39 142.38 52.66
C ARG A 907 -66.02 143.74 52.08
N ASN A 908 -65.81 143.83 50.77
CA ASN A 908 -65.59 145.11 50.08
C ASN A 908 -66.90 145.90 49.91
N GLY A 909 -68.04 145.22 49.71
CA GLY A 909 -69.38 145.82 49.73
C GLY A 909 -69.74 146.42 51.10
N GLU A 910 -69.47 145.70 52.19
CA GLU A 910 -69.65 146.20 53.56
C GLU A 910 -68.78 147.44 53.84
N GLN A 911 -67.52 147.43 53.39
CA GLN A 911 -66.62 148.59 53.50
C GLN A 911 -67.12 149.79 52.68
N MET A 912 -67.63 149.56 51.47
CA MET A 912 -68.23 150.61 50.62
C MET A 912 -69.47 151.22 51.28
N GLN A 913 -70.38 150.40 51.79
CA GLN A 913 -71.57 150.88 52.53
C GLN A 913 -71.18 151.66 53.78
N LYS A 914 -70.16 151.19 54.52
CA LYS A 914 -69.63 151.88 55.70
C LYS A 914 -68.96 153.21 55.35
N ALA A 915 -68.31 153.33 54.19
CA ALA A 915 -67.77 154.59 53.70
C ALA A 915 -68.89 155.59 53.35
N LEU A 916 -69.90 155.15 52.58
CA LEU A 916 -71.05 155.99 52.23
C LEU A 916 -71.81 156.51 53.47
N LEU A 917 -72.02 155.67 54.47
CA LEU A 917 -72.65 156.07 55.74
C LEU A 917 -71.79 157.04 56.57
N LEU A 918 -70.47 157.07 56.39
CA LEU A 918 -69.58 158.06 57.00
C LEU A 918 -69.59 159.38 56.24
N ASP A 919 -69.66 159.35 54.91
CA ASP A 919 -69.79 160.54 54.07
C ASP A 919 -71.17 161.23 54.27
N GLU A 920 -72.28 160.47 54.29
CA GLU A 920 -73.61 161.01 54.65
C GLU A 920 -73.61 161.65 56.04
N LEU A 921 -72.96 161.02 57.02
CA LEU A 921 -72.82 161.56 58.37
C LEU A 921 -71.97 162.85 58.40
N ASN A 922 -70.96 162.96 57.53
CA ASN A 922 -70.10 164.12 57.39
C ASN A 922 -70.84 165.29 56.70
N ASP A 923 -71.60 165.01 55.64
CA ASP A 923 -72.46 166.00 54.97
C ASP A 923 -73.56 166.51 55.90
N LEU A 924 -74.16 165.65 56.73
CA LEU A 924 -75.10 166.07 57.77
C LEU A 924 -74.44 166.95 58.86
N GLN A 925 -73.16 166.73 59.17
CA GLN A 925 -72.39 167.60 60.07
C GLN A 925 -72.04 168.94 59.40
N MET A 926 -71.63 168.93 58.13
CA MET A 926 -71.37 170.12 57.31
C MET A 926 -72.61 171.01 57.18
N ALA A 927 -73.78 170.42 56.85
CA ALA A 927 -75.05 171.13 56.78
C ALA A 927 -75.47 171.73 58.13
N ASN A 928 -75.24 171.00 59.24
CA ASN A 928 -75.44 171.54 60.59
C ASN A 928 -74.49 172.71 60.91
N GLY A 929 -73.24 172.67 60.43
CA GLY A 929 -72.29 173.78 60.51
C GLY A 929 -72.81 175.02 59.79
N GLN A 930 -73.17 174.88 58.51
CA GLN A 930 -73.67 175.97 57.68
C GLN A 930 -74.97 176.58 58.23
N LEU A 931 -75.90 175.78 58.75
CA LEU A 931 -77.11 176.27 59.41
C LEU A 931 -76.79 177.07 60.70
N ARG A 932 -75.79 176.65 61.48
CA ARG A 932 -75.33 177.40 62.67
C ARG A 932 -74.67 178.73 62.32
N GLU A 933 -73.99 178.81 61.18
CA GLU A 933 -73.40 180.06 60.67
C GLU A 933 -74.46 181.01 60.11
N GLN A 934 -75.42 180.51 59.32
CA GLN A 934 -76.56 181.29 58.83
C GLN A 934 -77.45 181.83 59.97
N LEU A 935 -77.54 181.11 61.09
CA LEU A 935 -78.22 181.58 62.32
C LEU A 935 -77.42 182.64 63.09
N ARG A 936 -76.09 182.71 62.94
CA ARG A 936 -75.25 183.78 63.51
C ARG A 936 -75.31 185.06 62.69
N ALA A 937 -75.40 184.96 61.36
CA ALA A 937 -75.42 186.10 60.44
C ALA A 937 -76.75 186.90 60.40
N LYS A 938 -77.66 186.70 61.36
CA LYS A 938 -78.98 187.36 61.46
C LYS A 938 -79.26 187.95 62.86
N LYS A 939 -78.20 188.38 63.56
CA LYS A 939 -78.23 189.18 64.78
C LYS A 939 -77.13 190.22 64.75
#